data_AF-A0A914JSZ3-F1
#
_entry.id   AF-A0A914JSZ3-F1
#
_cell.length_a   1.000
_cell.length_b   1.000
_cell.length_c   1.000
_cell.angle_alpha   90.00
_cell.angle_beta   90.00
_cell.angle_gamma   90.00
#
_symmetry.space_group_name_H-M   'P 1'
#
loop_
_entity.id
_entity.type
_entity.pdbx_description
1 polymer ?
#
loop_
_entity_poly.entity_id
_entity_poly.type
_entity_poly.pdbx_seq_one_letter_code
_entity_poly.pdbx_strand_id
1 'polypeptide(L)'
;MNQRQNIFGFFIFLFVYVASSPCDINGEAAVIRCASDMVMQQFGVWTHANKMADQPYVTLPMRQVEQLCAKYDDFKQCSQFVDDQCRTSMLTNLMSLWNFVCAEDFTKSVKSNRECLDMAEDDPVIQRCLLEASEEFEKSSMNVTLSIAQKREQRCKLANRQIGCYTTFDYFKMCIDTVELHHKLLSFVTLNVSDLASCDLPGFAEIKNKFKSVEREKIRGTCTAEGCVCNEGFKYDNVTKNCVDVDECAEGISLCSQKCLNVEGSYECQCDPRFFKLGEDNRTCARIDSTPVWLYFAHGQSIWNLSETGRDFQLVRMGLQKTAMIDVDVKEQKIYYADIGANVIERKNIDGAFPQPIQTYEVDGVEGIAVDWVGRNLYSARRSNIFVQTLEGKYRKTLYKEKLVMPRALVVNPAEGMIYGTDWSSSAFIFKAAMDGSSFKKIVTENIVWPNAIAVDQYSGRLYWADAFLDTIQSTDLEGNHRRTIVSDPDAVPHVFGMAIADDNLYWTDWTYRGILRANKHSGLNITVLAQTALLPYGIKVYHPSVQPPHKNPCESMACSQLCLLNPDAQTGQCACSDGFQLDADGKACHSNCTNQEIICGGSDPKCISKKYLCDGVNQCADQADESHCPPRICLPGQFQCHDNKKCLQALSLCDGTPNCEDESDEKYCENSKPDRF
;
A
#
# COMPACT_ATOMS: atom_id res chain seq x y z
N MET A 1 -46.51 -54.91 -6.40
CA MET A 1 -46.49 -56.20 -7.13
C MET A 1 -45.04 -56.61 -7.39
N ASN A 2 -44.82 -57.89 -7.71
CA ASN A 2 -43.59 -58.57 -8.17
C ASN A 2 -42.68 -57.78 -9.14
N GLN A 3 -41.40 -58.10 -9.35
CA GLN A 3 -40.32 -58.75 -8.55
C GLN A 3 -38.97 -58.62 -9.33
N ARG A 4 -37.82 -58.94 -8.69
CA ARG A 4 -36.54 -59.50 -9.24
C ARG A 4 -36.12 -59.19 -10.71
N GLN A 5 -35.01 -58.48 -10.94
CA GLN A 5 -33.58 -58.93 -10.99
C GLN A 5 -33.03 -59.37 -12.37
N ASN A 6 -31.94 -58.69 -12.77
CA ASN A 6 -30.70 -59.21 -13.38
C ASN A 6 -30.57 -59.70 -14.86
N ILE A 7 -29.47 -59.21 -15.47
CA ILE A 7 -28.55 -59.84 -16.47
C ILE A 7 -28.97 -59.93 -17.96
N PHE A 8 -28.16 -59.30 -18.83
CA PHE A 8 -27.61 -59.71 -20.16
C PHE A 8 -26.82 -58.48 -20.71
N GLY A 9 -25.82 -58.53 -21.63
CA GLY A 9 -25.03 -59.56 -22.33
C GLY A 9 -24.20 -58.85 -23.43
N PHE A 10 -22.86 -58.83 -23.40
CA PHE A 10 -21.89 -59.74 -24.08
C PHE A 10 -21.68 -59.53 -25.61
N PHE A 11 -20.41 -59.64 -26.05
CA PHE A 11 -19.81 -59.51 -27.41
C PHE A 11 -19.57 -58.06 -27.95
N ILE A 12 -18.40 -57.60 -28.46
CA ILE A 12 -17.23 -58.18 -29.22
C ILE A 12 -17.52 -58.17 -30.75
N PHE A 13 -16.68 -57.73 -31.73
CA PHE A 13 -15.23 -57.91 -32.07
C PHE A 13 -14.79 -56.76 -33.05
N LEU A 14 -13.59 -56.54 -33.65
CA LEU A 14 -12.15 -56.93 -33.64
C LEU A 14 -11.41 -55.88 -34.55
N PHE A 15 -10.16 -55.42 -34.33
CA PHE A 15 -8.93 -55.65 -35.16
C PHE A 15 -7.83 -54.61 -34.71
N VAL A 16 -6.70 -55.01 -34.10
CA VAL A 16 -5.36 -55.36 -34.69
C VAL A 16 -4.45 -54.12 -34.87
N TYR A 17 -3.16 -54.04 -34.44
CA TYR A 17 -2.14 -55.06 -34.11
C TYR A 17 -0.96 -54.55 -33.20
N VAL A 18 -0.01 -55.45 -32.85
CA VAL A 18 1.37 -55.25 -32.26
C VAL A 18 1.56 -54.91 -30.75
N ALA A 19 1.76 -55.98 -29.97
CA ALA A 19 2.90 -56.33 -29.07
C ALA A 19 3.46 -55.46 -27.88
N SER A 20 3.60 -56.18 -26.75
CA SER A 20 4.77 -56.29 -25.81
C SER A 20 5.15 -55.23 -24.74
N SER A 21 5.04 -55.68 -23.47
CA SER A 21 5.96 -55.56 -22.31
C SER A 21 6.48 -54.19 -21.78
N PRO A 22 6.29 -53.88 -20.47
CA PRO A 22 6.94 -52.78 -19.77
C PRO A 22 8.14 -53.22 -18.88
N CYS A 23 9.36 -52.99 -19.37
CA CYS A 23 10.67 -52.84 -18.70
C CYS A 23 11.65 -52.52 -19.85
N ASP A 24 12.64 -51.64 -19.75
CA ASP A 24 13.40 -51.12 -18.59
C ASP A 24 13.97 -49.70 -18.92
N ILE A 25 14.90 -49.20 -18.10
CA ILE A 25 15.86 -48.10 -18.29
C ILE A 25 15.55 -46.77 -17.59
N ASN A 26 16.51 -46.44 -16.71
CA ASN A 26 16.81 -45.20 -15.96
C ASN A 26 16.64 -43.87 -16.71
N GLY A 27 16.61 -42.77 -15.95
CA GLY A 27 16.86 -41.42 -16.46
C GLY A 27 17.63 -40.53 -15.49
N GLU A 28 18.49 -39.66 -16.05
CA GLU A 28 19.00 -38.43 -15.42
C GLU A 28 18.60 -37.25 -16.32
N ALA A 29 18.18 -36.13 -15.71
CA ALA A 29 17.90 -34.82 -16.33
C ALA A 29 16.80 -34.75 -17.44
N ALA A 30 15.99 -33.69 -17.57
CA ALA A 30 15.63 -32.58 -16.68
C ALA A 30 14.36 -31.84 -17.24
N VAL A 31 13.90 -30.78 -16.55
CA VAL A 31 13.07 -29.65 -17.07
C VAL A 31 11.53 -29.86 -17.22
N ILE A 32 10.77 -29.10 -16.41
CA ILE A 32 9.38 -28.57 -16.59
C ILE A 32 8.17 -29.54 -16.64
N ARG A 33 7.47 -29.69 -15.50
CA ARG A 33 6.12 -29.12 -15.24
C ARG A 33 5.70 -29.24 -13.77
N CYS A 34 4.74 -28.43 -13.34
CA CYS A 34 4.32 -28.30 -11.93
C CYS A 34 3.10 -29.17 -11.56
N ALA A 35 3.01 -29.49 -10.26
CA ALA A 35 1.82 -29.82 -9.47
C ALA A 35 0.93 -31.01 -9.88
N SER A 36 0.90 -32.06 -9.05
CA SER A 36 -0.26 -32.33 -8.17
C SER A 36 0.11 -33.29 -7.01
N ASP A 37 -0.82 -33.43 -6.06
CA ASP A 37 -1.05 -34.63 -5.23
C ASP A 37 0.03 -35.08 -4.22
N MET A 38 0.77 -34.14 -3.61
CA MET A 38 1.28 -34.34 -2.25
C MET A 38 0.75 -33.27 -1.29
N VAL A 39 0.03 -33.73 -0.26
CA VAL A 39 -0.69 -33.00 0.81
C VAL A 39 -2.17 -32.68 0.52
N MET A 40 -2.99 -33.75 0.42
CA MET A 40 -4.34 -33.79 1.00
C MET A 40 -4.81 -35.25 1.14
N GLN A 41 -5.19 -35.66 2.36
CA GLN A 41 -5.72 -37.00 2.71
C GLN A 41 -4.69 -38.14 2.49
N GLN A 42 -4.44 -39.07 3.42
CA GLN A 42 -5.46 -39.83 4.16
C GLN A 42 -5.19 -40.01 5.67
N PHE A 43 -4.56 -39.03 6.35
CA PHE A 43 -4.85 -38.84 7.79
C PHE A 43 -6.20 -38.13 7.95
N GLY A 44 -7.27 -38.84 7.57
CA GLY A 44 -8.63 -38.32 7.46
C GLY A 44 -9.62 -39.11 8.31
N VAL A 45 -9.63 -38.89 9.63
CA VAL A 45 -10.75 -39.27 10.51
C VAL A 45 -11.13 -38.07 11.37
N TRP A 46 -12.37 -37.62 11.18
CA TRP A 46 -13.03 -36.63 12.04
C TRP A 46 -13.16 -37.13 13.48
N THR A 47 -12.93 -36.25 14.46
CA THR A 47 -13.78 -36.20 15.66
C THR A 47 -14.05 -34.75 16.08
N HIS A 48 -15.27 -34.29 15.84
CA HIS A 48 -15.84 -33.16 16.58
C HIS A 48 -16.51 -33.73 17.84
N ALA A 49 -15.91 -33.55 19.03
CA ALA A 49 -16.64 -33.28 20.29
C ALA A 49 -15.74 -33.22 21.54
N ASN A 50 -15.88 -32.08 22.25
CA ASN A 50 -15.95 -31.98 23.72
C ASN A 50 -14.70 -32.16 24.63
N LYS A 51 -14.38 -31.02 25.26
CA LYS A 51 -13.98 -30.79 26.67
C LYS A 51 -12.51 -30.88 27.09
N MET A 52 -12.11 -29.81 27.79
CA MET A 52 -11.10 -29.69 28.85
C MET A 52 -9.64 -29.99 28.42
N ALA A 53 -8.75 -29.01 28.35
CA ALA A 53 -8.19 -28.15 29.42
C ALA A 53 -6.94 -28.79 30.09
N ASP A 54 -5.99 -27.92 30.42
CA ASP A 54 -4.78 -28.12 31.24
C ASP A 54 -3.67 -29.08 30.74
N GLN A 55 -2.64 -28.46 30.12
CA GLN A 55 -1.22 -28.52 30.54
C GLN A 55 -0.48 -29.90 30.45
N PRO A 56 0.87 -29.97 30.55
CA PRO A 56 1.65 -30.78 29.59
C PRO A 56 2.58 -31.85 30.20
N TYR A 57 3.42 -32.42 29.32
CA TYR A 57 4.51 -33.41 29.53
C TYR A 57 4.10 -34.87 29.77
N VAL A 58 4.28 -35.70 28.73
CA VAL A 58 4.61 -37.13 28.88
C VAL A 58 5.70 -37.51 27.87
N THR A 59 6.91 -37.82 28.37
CA THR A 59 7.97 -38.53 27.64
C THR A 59 7.75 -40.04 27.71
N LEU A 60 8.01 -40.81 26.64
CA LEU A 60 8.21 -42.29 26.61
C LEU A 60 8.44 -42.73 25.14
N PRO A 61 8.97 -43.94 24.84
CA PRO A 61 10.14 -44.62 25.42
C PRO A 61 11.24 -44.91 24.36
N MET A 62 12.49 -45.09 24.80
CA MET A 62 13.60 -45.55 23.95
C MET A 62 13.49 -47.07 23.65
N ARG A 63 12.51 -47.48 22.83
CA ARG A 63 12.32 -48.89 22.42
C ARG A 63 11.74 -49.15 21.03
N GLN A 64 11.59 -48.11 20.21
CA GLN A 64 11.19 -48.24 18.79
C GLN A 64 12.34 -47.95 17.80
N VAL A 65 13.51 -47.49 18.29
CA VAL A 65 14.70 -47.26 17.45
C VAL A 65 15.39 -48.57 17.06
N GLU A 66 15.45 -49.54 17.99
CA GLU A 66 16.20 -50.79 17.82
C GLU A 66 15.61 -51.73 16.75
N GLN A 67 14.34 -51.56 16.36
CA GLN A 67 13.68 -52.40 15.35
C GLN A 67 13.92 -51.96 13.90
N LEU A 68 14.55 -50.80 13.66
CA LEU A 68 14.92 -50.35 12.31
C LEU A 68 16.31 -50.83 11.86
N CYS A 69 17.26 -51.01 12.78
CA CYS A 69 18.60 -51.49 12.46
C CYS A 69 18.63 -52.98 12.08
N ALA A 70 17.76 -53.79 12.71
CA ALA A 70 17.71 -55.26 12.54
C ALA A 70 17.23 -55.77 11.16
N LYS A 71 17.19 -54.91 10.14
CA LYS A 71 16.90 -55.27 8.73
C LYS A 71 18.06 -54.96 7.77
N TYR A 72 19.16 -54.37 8.25
CA TYR A 72 20.29 -54.00 7.39
C TYR A 72 21.36 -55.11 7.28
N ASP A 73 21.57 -55.89 8.34
CA ASP A 73 22.59 -56.95 8.37
C ASP A 73 22.21 -58.19 7.54
N ASP A 74 20.92 -58.53 7.41
CA ASP A 74 20.43 -59.70 6.66
C ASP A 74 20.72 -59.62 5.14
N PHE A 75 21.02 -58.43 4.59
CA PHE A 75 21.37 -58.29 3.17
C PHE A 75 22.83 -58.65 2.86
N LYS A 76 23.63 -59.03 3.86
CA LYS A 76 25.08 -59.24 3.73
C LYS A 76 25.52 -60.71 3.60
N GLN A 77 24.60 -61.64 3.35
CA GLN A 77 24.90 -63.08 3.20
C GLN A 77 24.39 -63.69 1.88
N CYS A 78 25.04 -63.39 0.74
CA CYS A 78 24.95 -64.28 -0.44
C CYS A 78 26.10 -64.22 -1.49
N SER A 79 27.28 -63.71 -1.14
CA SER A 79 28.55 -64.02 -1.83
C SER A 79 29.75 -63.57 -0.96
N GLN A 80 30.89 -64.25 -0.91
CA GLN A 80 31.24 -65.59 -1.42
C GLN A 80 32.31 -66.19 -0.48
N PHE A 81 32.43 -67.53 -0.43
CA PHE A 81 33.52 -68.20 0.29
C PHE A 81 34.76 -68.36 -0.60
N VAL A 82 35.92 -68.35 0.08
CA VAL A 82 37.30 -68.67 -0.33
C VAL A 82 38.20 -67.44 -0.54
N ASP A 83 39.16 -67.33 0.37
CA ASP A 83 40.35 -66.48 0.31
C ASP A 83 41.51 -67.29 -0.28
N ASP A 84 42.47 -66.62 -0.91
CA ASP A 84 43.87 -66.77 -0.52
C ASP A 84 44.71 -65.63 -1.12
N GLN A 85 45.55 -65.02 -0.28
CA GLN A 85 46.42 -63.92 -0.70
C GLN A 85 47.57 -64.38 -1.60
N CYS A 86 48.22 -63.41 -2.23
CA CYS A 86 49.61 -63.48 -2.70
C CYS A 86 49.87 -64.26 -4.01
N ARG A 87 49.69 -63.59 -5.16
CA ARG A 87 50.87 -63.07 -5.92
C ARG A 87 50.58 -62.13 -7.10
N THR A 88 51.23 -60.97 -7.04
CA THR A 88 51.99 -60.28 -8.12
C THR A 88 52.46 -61.19 -9.27
N SER A 89 52.62 -60.75 -10.52
CA SER A 89 52.49 -59.43 -11.18
C SER A 89 52.66 -59.64 -12.72
N MET A 90 52.68 -58.54 -13.49
CA MET A 90 53.11 -58.43 -14.91
C MET A 90 52.11 -58.97 -15.95
N LEU A 91 51.50 -58.11 -16.78
CA LEU A 91 51.98 -57.60 -18.09
C LEU A 91 51.81 -58.64 -19.24
N THR A 92 51.55 -58.29 -20.50
CA THR A 92 51.81 -56.99 -21.16
C THR A 92 50.76 -56.66 -22.24
N ASN A 93 50.39 -55.38 -22.32
CA ASN A 93 49.92 -54.59 -23.47
C ASN A 93 49.44 -55.28 -24.78
N LEU A 94 48.20 -54.94 -25.16
CA LEU A 94 47.86 -54.44 -26.51
C LEU A 94 46.73 -53.40 -26.32
N MET A 95 47.02 -52.13 -26.04
CA MET A 95 47.62 -51.13 -26.95
C MET A 95 46.78 -50.83 -28.21
N SER A 96 45.50 -51.24 -28.23
CA SER A 96 44.52 -50.96 -29.30
C SER A 96 43.29 -50.13 -28.86
N LEU A 97 43.18 -49.79 -27.57
CA LEU A 97 42.06 -49.01 -26.99
C LEU A 97 42.40 -47.53 -26.71
N TRP A 98 43.43 -47.00 -27.39
CA TRP A 98 44.08 -45.70 -27.10
C TRP A 98 43.15 -44.47 -27.12
N ASN A 99 42.09 -44.46 -27.96
CA ASN A 99 41.47 -43.21 -28.45
C ASN A 99 39.97 -43.01 -28.14
N PHE A 100 39.39 -43.58 -27.06
CA PHE A 100 37.92 -43.48 -26.87
C PHE A 100 37.35 -43.27 -25.46
N VAL A 101 38.15 -43.18 -24.39
CA VAL A 101 37.63 -42.93 -23.02
C VAL A 101 38.51 -41.93 -22.26
N CYS A 102 38.35 -40.64 -22.56
CA CYS A 102 39.16 -39.53 -22.00
C CYS A 102 38.85 -39.17 -20.53
N ALA A 103 38.79 -40.16 -19.64
CA ALA A 103 38.99 -39.98 -18.20
C ALA A 103 40.47 -40.16 -17.80
N GLU A 104 41.26 -40.85 -18.63
CA GLU A 104 42.72 -40.90 -18.48
C GLU A 104 43.37 -39.52 -18.60
N ASP A 105 42.83 -38.58 -19.38
CA ASP A 105 43.43 -37.25 -19.55
C ASP A 105 43.17 -36.32 -18.35
N PHE A 106 41.93 -36.25 -17.86
CA PHE A 106 41.59 -35.35 -16.75
C PHE A 106 42.19 -35.82 -15.41
N THR A 107 42.15 -37.13 -15.14
CA THR A 107 42.67 -37.69 -13.88
C THR A 107 44.20 -37.77 -13.84
N LYS A 108 44.87 -37.83 -15.00
CA LYS A 108 46.34 -37.63 -15.06
C LYS A 108 46.72 -36.19 -14.76
N SER A 109 46.00 -35.21 -15.31
CA SER A 109 46.33 -33.79 -15.13
C SER A 109 46.40 -33.36 -13.65
N VAL A 110 45.39 -33.73 -12.85
CA VAL A 110 45.28 -33.32 -11.44
C VAL A 110 46.30 -34.02 -10.52
N LYS A 111 46.89 -35.17 -10.91
CA LYS A 111 47.98 -35.82 -10.16
C LYS A 111 49.38 -35.47 -10.66
N SER A 112 49.54 -35.06 -11.92
CA SER A 112 50.85 -34.80 -12.56
C SER A 112 51.67 -33.67 -11.92
N ASN A 113 51.07 -32.83 -11.06
CA ASN A 113 51.77 -31.74 -10.37
C ASN A 113 51.73 -31.85 -8.84
N ARG A 114 51.57 -33.07 -8.30
CA ARG A 114 51.89 -33.38 -6.90
C ARG A 114 53.00 -34.42 -6.73
N GLU A 115 53.86 -34.57 -7.73
CA GLU A 115 55.18 -35.21 -7.61
C GLU A 115 56.32 -34.21 -7.88
N CYS A 116 56.03 -32.90 -7.90
CA CYS A 116 57.02 -31.79 -7.93
C CYS A 116 57.07 -30.97 -6.62
N LEU A 117 56.30 -31.36 -5.61
CA LEU A 117 56.40 -30.84 -4.23
C LEU A 117 56.81 -31.98 -3.29
N ASP A 118 56.07 -33.08 -3.34
CA ASP A 118 56.35 -34.30 -2.57
C ASP A 118 57.70 -34.97 -2.99
N MET A 119 58.34 -34.59 -4.11
CA MET A 119 59.75 -34.92 -4.44
C MET A 119 60.77 -33.82 -4.12
N ALA A 120 60.33 -32.60 -3.81
CA ALA A 120 61.20 -31.52 -3.31
C ALA A 120 61.33 -31.57 -1.78
N GLU A 121 60.35 -32.18 -1.09
CA GLU A 121 60.40 -32.42 0.36
C GLU A 121 61.45 -33.48 0.75
N ASP A 122 61.72 -34.49 -0.09
CA ASP A 122 62.59 -35.65 0.23
C ASP A 122 63.98 -35.64 -0.46
N ASP A 123 64.39 -34.56 -1.13
CA ASP A 123 65.76 -34.44 -1.66
C ASP A 123 66.78 -34.22 -0.50
N PRO A 124 67.77 -35.11 -0.30
CA PRO A 124 68.70 -35.06 0.84
C PRO A 124 69.79 -33.98 0.72
N VAL A 125 69.85 -33.25 -0.39
CA VAL A 125 70.66 -32.03 -0.55
C VAL A 125 69.81 -30.80 -0.25
N ILE A 126 68.55 -30.75 -0.68
CA ILE A 126 67.64 -29.62 -0.42
C ILE A 126 67.20 -29.59 1.05
N GLN A 127 66.84 -30.72 1.66
CA GLN A 127 66.61 -30.79 3.11
C GLN A 127 67.83 -30.30 3.89
N ARG A 128 69.04 -30.64 3.42
CA ARG A 128 70.29 -30.23 4.06
C ARG A 128 70.51 -28.72 3.97
N CYS A 129 70.31 -28.12 2.79
CA CYS A 129 70.37 -26.66 2.64
C CYS A 129 69.29 -25.93 3.46
N LEU A 130 68.09 -26.50 3.59
CA LEU A 130 67.00 -25.92 4.40
C LEU A 130 67.26 -26.04 5.91
N LEU A 131 67.84 -27.16 6.36
CA LEU A 131 68.28 -27.34 7.75
C LEU A 131 69.50 -26.48 8.09
N GLU A 132 70.48 -26.35 7.20
CA GLU A 132 71.63 -25.47 7.41
C GLU A 132 71.20 -23.99 7.43
N ALA A 133 70.26 -23.58 6.56
CA ALA A 133 69.70 -22.23 6.55
C ALA A 133 68.77 -21.93 7.75
N SER A 134 67.99 -22.90 8.23
CA SER A 134 67.17 -22.72 9.44
C SER A 134 68.03 -22.75 10.71
N GLU A 135 69.04 -23.62 10.79
CA GLU A 135 69.99 -23.63 11.90
C GLU A 135 70.82 -22.35 11.97
N GLU A 136 71.23 -21.71 10.86
CA GLU A 136 71.85 -20.37 10.94
C GLU A 136 70.86 -19.30 11.45
N PHE A 137 69.57 -19.40 11.12
CA PHE A 137 68.56 -18.43 11.58
C PHE A 137 68.16 -18.63 13.06
N GLU A 138 68.15 -19.86 13.56
CA GLU A 138 67.93 -20.16 14.98
C GLU A 138 69.20 -19.93 15.83
N LYS A 139 70.39 -20.29 15.33
CA LYS A 139 71.68 -20.05 16.03
C LYS A 139 72.05 -18.56 16.09
N SER A 140 71.49 -17.71 15.23
CA SER A 140 71.68 -16.25 15.28
C SER A 140 70.60 -15.48 16.06
N SER A 141 69.50 -16.11 16.47
CA SER A 141 68.36 -15.43 17.13
C SER A 141 68.28 -15.60 18.66
N MET A 142 69.17 -16.37 19.29
CA MET A 142 69.46 -16.20 20.73
C MET A 142 70.49 -15.08 20.98
N ASN A 143 69.96 -13.87 21.24
CA ASN A 143 70.57 -12.71 21.95
C ASN A 143 70.44 -11.33 21.28
N VAL A 144 69.37 -11.07 20.51
CA VAL A 144 68.90 -9.68 20.28
C VAL A 144 67.39 -9.57 20.49
N THR A 145 66.96 -8.83 21.51
CA THR A 145 65.57 -8.35 21.66
C THR A 145 65.27 -7.28 20.60
N LEU A 146 64.96 -7.71 19.38
CA LEU A 146 64.52 -6.84 18.30
C LEU A 146 63.21 -6.11 18.69
N SER A 147 63.22 -4.79 18.53
CA SER A 147 62.11 -3.92 18.89
C SER A 147 60.88 -4.14 17.99
N ILE A 148 59.71 -3.69 18.47
CA ILE A 148 58.44 -3.74 17.71
C ILE A 148 58.57 -3.01 16.36
N ALA A 149 59.36 -1.94 16.30
CA ALA A 149 59.65 -1.22 15.06
C ALA A 149 60.37 -2.09 14.01
N GLN A 150 61.38 -2.87 14.41
CA GLN A 150 62.14 -3.73 13.50
C GLN A 150 61.30 -4.89 12.97
N LYS A 151 60.39 -5.45 13.79
CA LYS A 151 59.41 -6.46 13.33
C LYS A 151 58.38 -5.87 12.35
N ARG A 152 57.96 -4.61 12.53
CA ARG A 152 57.11 -3.89 11.55
C ARG A 152 57.86 -3.59 10.25
N GLU A 153 59.12 -3.16 10.33
CA GLU A 153 59.97 -2.88 9.16
C GLU A 153 60.16 -4.12 8.28
N GLN A 154 60.42 -5.29 8.89
CA GLN A 154 60.50 -6.56 8.17
C GLN A 154 59.17 -6.93 7.46
N ARG A 155 58.01 -6.68 8.09
CA ARG A 155 56.69 -6.90 7.46
C ARG A 155 56.47 -5.98 6.24
N CYS A 156 56.69 -4.66 6.37
CA CYS A 156 56.55 -3.75 5.23
C CYS A 156 57.57 -4.07 4.11
N LYS A 157 58.79 -4.51 4.44
CA LYS A 157 59.80 -4.97 3.46
C LYS A 157 59.36 -6.23 2.69
N LEU A 158 58.71 -7.18 3.36
CA LEU A 158 58.18 -8.39 2.72
C LEU A 158 57.04 -8.04 1.75
N ALA A 159 56.10 -7.17 2.18
CA ALA A 159 54.98 -6.71 1.37
C ALA A 159 55.44 -5.91 0.12
N ASN A 160 56.38 -4.98 0.28
CA ASN A 160 56.99 -4.26 -0.86
C ASN A 160 57.70 -5.20 -1.84
N ARG A 161 58.29 -6.31 -1.38
CA ARG A 161 58.89 -7.32 -2.26
C ARG A 161 57.85 -8.02 -3.12
N GLN A 162 56.72 -8.43 -2.54
CA GLN A 162 55.61 -9.05 -3.29
C GLN A 162 54.93 -8.08 -4.25
N ILE A 163 54.68 -6.82 -3.84
CA ILE A 163 54.11 -5.79 -4.72
C ILE A 163 55.09 -5.45 -5.87
N GLY A 164 56.40 -5.39 -5.60
CA GLY A 164 57.43 -5.21 -6.62
C GLY A 164 57.32 -6.21 -7.78
N CYS A 165 57.09 -7.50 -7.46
CA CYS A 165 56.90 -8.56 -8.46
C CYS A 165 55.65 -8.38 -9.35
N TYR A 166 54.63 -7.64 -8.90
CA TYR A 166 53.47 -7.28 -9.73
C TYR A 166 53.72 -6.06 -10.63
N THR A 167 54.73 -5.24 -10.32
CA THR A 167 55.00 -3.97 -11.06
C THR A 167 56.00 -4.10 -12.21
N THR A 168 56.79 -5.18 -12.26
CA THR A 168 57.68 -5.46 -13.39
C THR A 168 56.90 -6.02 -14.57
N PHE A 169 56.32 -5.13 -15.37
CA PHE A 169 55.77 -5.43 -16.69
C PHE A 169 56.85 -5.97 -17.62
N ASP A 170 56.80 -7.27 -17.94
CA ASP A 170 56.67 -7.77 -19.32
C ASP A 170 56.72 -9.30 -19.36
N TYR A 171 55.55 -9.95 -19.42
CA TYR A 171 55.10 -10.71 -20.59
C TYR A 171 53.62 -11.13 -20.42
N PHE A 172 52.89 -11.26 -21.51
CA PHE A 172 51.42 -11.35 -21.50
C PHE A 172 50.87 -12.76 -21.15
N LYS A 173 49.71 -12.76 -20.49
CA LYS A 173 48.63 -13.76 -20.68
C LYS A 173 48.85 -15.21 -20.18
N MET A 174 49.04 -15.41 -18.87
CA MET A 174 48.76 -16.72 -18.23
C MET A 174 48.43 -16.65 -16.72
N CYS A 175 47.65 -15.65 -16.28
CA CYS A 175 47.27 -15.45 -14.86
C CYS A 175 45.79 -15.08 -14.66
N ILE A 176 44.88 -15.73 -15.39
CA ILE A 176 43.44 -15.69 -15.09
C ILE A 176 43.05 -16.90 -14.22
N ASP A 177 43.67 -18.05 -14.44
CA ASP A 177 43.33 -19.31 -13.76
C ASP A 177 44.03 -19.50 -12.40
N THR A 178 44.94 -18.60 -12.01
CA THR A 178 45.61 -18.59 -10.70
C THR A 178 44.82 -17.87 -9.58
N VAL A 179 43.61 -17.39 -9.87
CA VAL A 179 42.78 -16.62 -8.92
C VAL A 179 42.16 -17.52 -7.84
N GLU A 180 41.87 -18.79 -8.13
CA GLU A 180 41.09 -19.66 -7.24
C GLU A 180 41.83 -20.11 -5.97
N LEU A 181 43.17 -19.99 -5.94
CA LEU A 181 44.01 -20.40 -4.80
C LEU A 181 44.37 -19.26 -3.82
N HIS A 182 43.86 -18.04 -4.01
CA HIS A 182 44.18 -16.89 -3.15
C HIS A 182 43.13 -16.52 -2.09
N HIS A 183 41.98 -17.20 -2.06
CA HIS A 183 40.86 -16.86 -1.16
C HIS A 183 41.12 -17.15 0.33
N LYS A 184 42.02 -18.10 0.65
CA LYS A 184 42.38 -18.48 2.03
C LYS A 184 43.55 -17.68 2.62
N LEU A 185 44.44 -17.14 1.78
CA LEU A 185 45.58 -16.35 2.27
C LEU A 185 45.17 -14.90 2.56
N LEU A 186 44.41 -14.26 1.66
CA LEU A 186 43.95 -12.88 1.85
C LEU A 186 42.99 -12.73 3.03
N SER A 187 42.10 -13.71 3.26
CA SER A 187 41.20 -13.72 4.44
C SER A 187 41.95 -13.85 5.77
N PHE A 188 43.15 -14.45 5.78
CA PHE A 188 44.03 -14.47 6.95
C PHE A 188 44.71 -13.12 7.20
N VAL A 189 44.94 -12.33 6.15
CA VAL A 189 45.56 -10.99 6.22
C VAL A 189 44.54 -9.89 6.56
N THR A 190 43.30 -9.96 6.05
CA THR A 190 42.26 -8.93 6.27
C THR A 190 41.73 -8.88 7.70
N LEU A 191 41.97 -9.89 8.53
CA LEU A 191 41.52 -9.92 9.93
C LEU A 191 42.30 -8.98 10.89
N ASN A 192 43.39 -8.33 10.45
CA ASN A 192 44.20 -7.41 11.28
C ASN A 192 44.46 -6.05 10.59
N VAL A 193 43.39 -5.38 10.14
CA VAL A 193 43.44 -4.12 9.36
C VAL A 193 44.22 -2.98 10.05
N SER A 194 44.28 -2.96 11.40
CA SER A 194 44.91 -1.88 12.18
C SER A 194 46.43 -1.78 12.05
N ASP A 195 47.13 -2.87 11.71
CA ASP A 195 48.60 -2.92 11.65
C ASP A 195 49.15 -2.59 10.25
N LEU A 196 48.31 -2.64 9.21
CA LEU A 196 48.67 -2.40 7.80
C LEU A 196 48.58 -0.92 7.38
N ALA A 197 47.89 -0.09 8.16
CA ALA A 197 47.70 1.34 7.89
C ALA A 197 48.97 2.20 8.03
N SER A 198 50.12 1.62 8.39
CA SER A 198 51.40 2.31 8.58
C SER A 198 52.51 1.94 7.58
N CYS A 199 52.22 1.14 6.54
CA CYS A 199 53.15 0.97 5.42
C CYS A 199 52.68 1.88 4.26
N ASP A 200 53.45 2.93 3.92
CA ASP A 200 53.22 3.68 2.68
C ASP A 200 53.58 2.81 1.47
N LEU A 201 52.55 2.28 0.80
CA LEU A 201 52.66 1.36 -0.34
C LEU A 201 52.10 2.03 -1.61
N PRO A 202 52.93 2.27 -2.64
CA PRO A 202 52.44 2.79 -3.93
C PRO A 202 51.35 1.89 -4.54
N GLY A 203 50.30 2.50 -5.10
CA GLY A 203 49.23 1.78 -5.82
C GLY A 203 48.19 1.05 -4.95
N PHE A 204 48.38 0.95 -3.62
CA PHE A 204 47.46 0.18 -2.76
C PHE A 204 46.01 0.69 -2.78
N ALA A 205 45.81 2.00 -3.00
CA ALA A 205 44.49 2.61 -3.17
C ALA A 205 43.78 2.19 -4.47
N GLU A 206 44.51 2.05 -5.58
CA GLU A 206 43.93 1.61 -6.86
C GLU A 206 43.53 0.13 -6.82
N ILE A 207 44.36 -0.71 -6.19
CA ILE A 207 44.07 -2.14 -5.99
C ILE A 207 42.81 -2.27 -5.12
N LYS A 208 42.71 -1.52 -4.02
CA LYS A 208 41.52 -1.50 -3.15
C LYS A 208 40.24 -1.06 -3.87
N ASN A 209 40.34 -0.14 -4.84
CA ASN A 209 39.20 0.28 -5.65
C ASN A 209 38.82 -0.75 -6.71
N LYS A 210 39.78 -1.41 -7.36
CA LYS A 210 39.53 -2.49 -8.34
C LYS A 210 38.95 -3.76 -7.70
N PHE A 211 39.39 -4.14 -6.50
CA PHE A 211 38.75 -5.25 -5.76
C PHE A 211 37.29 -4.90 -5.43
N LYS A 212 37.01 -3.67 -4.98
CA LYS A 212 35.64 -3.22 -4.72
C LYS A 212 34.74 -3.14 -5.95
N SER A 213 35.27 -2.91 -7.16
CA SER A 213 34.43 -2.94 -8.37
C SER A 213 34.06 -4.38 -8.75
N VAL A 214 35.05 -5.30 -8.76
CA VAL A 214 34.81 -6.72 -9.08
C VAL A 214 33.88 -7.41 -8.06
N GLU A 215 34.01 -7.06 -6.78
CA GLU A 215 33.12 -7.57 -5.72
C GLU A 215 31.68 -7.07 -5.91
N ARG A 216 31.50 -5.80 -6.30
CA ARG A 216 30.18 -5.23 -6.64
C ARG A 216 29.58 -5.80 -7.91
N GLU A 217 30.37 -6.00 -8.95
CA GLU A 217 29.93 -6.66 -10.19
C GLU A 217 29.39 -8.06 -9.87
N LYS A 218 30.10 -8.84 -9.05
CA LYS A 218 29.65 -10.18 -8.62
C LYS A 218 28.36 -10.17 -7.78
N ILE A 219 28.11 -9.11 -7.01
CA ILE A 219 26.87 -8.91 -6.25
C ILE A 219 25.69 -8.56 -7.18
N ARG A 220 25.94 -7.77 -8.24
CA ARG A 220 24.90 -7.29 -9.17
C ARG A 220 24.54 -8.31 -10.26
N GLY A 221 25.52 -9.06 -10.76
CA GLY A 221 25.33 -10.10 -11.77
C GLY A 221 26.50 -10.25 -12.74
N THR A 222 26.58 -11.39 -13.41
CA THR A 222 27.66 -11.70 -14.35
C THR A 222 27.36 -11.15 -15.75
N CYS A 223 28.14 -10.15 -16.16
CA CYS A 223 28.15 -9.63 -17.53
C CYS A 223 29.21 -10.32 -18.40
N THR A 224 28.83 -10.73 -19.60
CA THR A 224 29.71 -11.34 -20.63
C THR A 224 29.55 -10.60 -21.96
N ALA A 225 30.34 -10.96 -22.98
CA ALA A 225 30.25 -10.37 -24.30
C ALA A 225 28.91 -10.63 -25.04
N GLU A 226 28.14 -11.63 -24.60
CA GLU A 226 26.86 -12.02 -25.21
C GLU A 226 25.64 -11.53 -24.43
N GLY A 227 25.83 -11.02 -23.20
CA GLY A 227 24.77 -10.46 -22.35
C GLY A 227 25.13 -10.48 -20.87
N CYS A 228 24.29 -9.84 -20.04
CA CYS A 228 24.37 -9.90 -18.59
C CYS A 228 23.24 -10.76 -17.99
N VAL A 229 23.59 -11.60 -17.01
CA VAL A 229 22.65 -12.26 -16.12
C VAL A 229 22.71 -11.53 -14.79
N CYS A 230 21.63 -10.85 -14.43
CA CYS A 230 21.53 -10.09 -13.18
C CYS A 230 20.98 -10.96 -12.05
N ASN A 231 21.45 -10.69 -10.83
CA ASN A 231 20.95 -11.34 -9.63
C ASN A 231 19.57 -10.76 -9.23
N GLU A 232 18.85 -11.41 -8.31
CA GLU A 232 17.63 -10.83 -7.72
C GLU A 232 17.95 -9.46 -7.08
N GLY A 233 17.03 -8.50 -7.20
CA GLY A 233 17.26 -7.09 -6.86
C GLY A 233 17.96 -6.26 -7.95
N PHE A 234 18.40 -6.86 -9.06
CA PHE A 234 19.12 -6.17 -10.14
C PHE A 234 18.50 -6.42 -11.53
N LYS A 235 18.48 -5.38 -12.36
CA LYS A 235 18.01 -5.42 -13.77
C LYS A 235 19.13 -5.04 -14.72
N TYR A 236 19.08 -5.55 -15.94
CA TYR A 236 20.02 -5.16 -16.99
C TYR A 236 19.63 -3.81 -17.60
N ASP A 237 20.55 -2.86 -17.60
CA ASP A 237 20.40 -1.57 -18.29
C ASP A 237 21.14 -1.57 -19.64
N ASN A 238 20.40 -1.27 -20.71
CA ASN A 238 20.92 -1.16 -22.07
C ASN A 238 21.91 0.01 -22.26
N VAL A 239 21.87 1.05 -21.43
CA VAL A 239 22.71 2.26 -21.56
C VAL A 239 24.09 2.01 -20.96
N THR A 240 24.15 1.56 -19.70
CA THR A 240 25.41 1.22 -19.01
C THR A 240 25.95 -0.17 -19.36
N LYS A 241 25.13 -1.02 -20.01
CA LYS A 241 25.42 -2.42 -20.34
C LYS A 241 25.83 -3.26 -19.13
N ASN A 242 25.25 -2.94 -17.98
CA ASN A 242 25.55 -3.57 -16.70
C ASN A 242 24.26 -3.89 -15.95
N CYS A 243 24.39 -4.74 -14.92
CA CYS A 243 23.34 -4.92 -13.92
C CYS A 243 23.30 -3.70 -12.99
N VAL A 244 22.14 -3.04 -12.97
CA VAL A 244 21.83 -1.89 -12.10
C VAL A 244 20.77 -2.28 -11.09
N ASP A 245 20.77 -1.55 -9.99
CA ASP A 245 19.82 -1.65 -8.88
C ASP A 245 18.35 -1.52 -9.37
N VAL A 246 17.45 -2.34 -8.83
CA VAL A 246 16.00 -2.18 -9.03
C VAL A 246 15.44 -1.42 -7.83
N ASP A 247 15.13 -0.14 -8.01
CA ASP A 247 14.46 0.65 -6.98
C ASP A 247 12.97 0.23 -6.89
N GLU A 248 12.65 -0.78 -6.07
CA GLU A 248 11.27 -1.28 -5.95
C GLU A 248 10.34 -0.28 -5.24
N CYS A 249 10.89 0.77 -4.63
CA CYS A 249 10.15 1.91 -4.13
C CYS A 249 9.69 2.81 -5.29
N ALA A 250 10.61 3.18 -6.18
CA ALA A 250 10.34 4.04 -7.34
C ALA A 250 9.50 3.35 -8.42
N GLU A 251 9.67 2.03 -8.64
CA GLU A 251 8.81 1.25 -9.53
C GLU A 251 7.46 0.85 -8.87
N GLY A 252 7.28 1.17 -7.58
CA GLY A 252 6.03 0.92 -6.84
C GLY A 252 5.66 -0.56 -6.64
N ILE A 253 6.65 -1.45 -6.79
CA ILE A 253 6.55 -2.92 -6.68
C ILE A 253 6.65 -3.39 -5.22
N SER A 254 7.30 -2.60 -4.36
CA SER A 254 7.50 -2.90 -2.94
C SER A 254 6.21 -3.27 -2.19
N LEU A 255 6.35 -4.20 -1.24
CA LEU A 255 5.26 -4.76 -0.43
C LEU A 255 5.27 -4.26 1.02
N CYS A 256 5.87 -3.10 1.28
CA CYS A 256 5.82 -2.45 2.58
C CYS A 256 4.41 -1.97 2.91
N SER A 257 3.96 -2.13 4.16
CA SER A 257 2.69 -1.55 4.62
C SER A 257 2.62 -0.03 4.52
N GLN A 258 3.78 0.62 4.64
CA GLN A 258 3.93 2.06 4.79
C GLN A 258 5.08 2.53 3.88
N LYS A 259 6.16 3.09 4.44
CA LYS A 259 7.23 3.67 3.65
C LYS A 259 8.25 2.61 3.20
N CYS A 260 8.70 2.73 1.96
CA CYS A 260 9.79 1.96 1.37
C CYS A 260 11.09 2.78 1.37
N LEU A 261 12.23 2.11 1.54
CA LEU A 261 13.59 2.66 1.40
C LEU A 261 14.41 1.73 0.50
N ASN A 262 14.91 2.23 -0.63
CA ASN A 262 15.74 1.45 -1.55
C ASN A 262 17.18 1.28 -1.01
N VAL A 263 17.77 0.11 -1.23
CA VAL A 263 19.10 -0.32 -0.78
C VAL A 263 19.75 -1.15 -1.91
N GLU A 264 21.09 -1.19 -2.02
CA GLU A 264 21.77 -1.89 -3.13
C GLU A 264 21.42 -3.39 -3.15
N GLY A 265 20.49 -3.79 -4.04
CA GLY A 265 19.95 -5.15 -4.22
C GLY A 265 18.67 -5.50 -3.44
N SER A 266 18.02 -4.59 -2.71
CA SER A 266 16.74 -4.84 -2.04
C SER A 266 16.11 -3.58 -1.41
N TYR A 267 14.96 -3.71 -0.75
CA TYR A 267 14.32 -2.62 -0.01
C TYR A 267 14.11 -2.91 1.48
N GLU A 268 14.23 -1.87 2.30
CA GLU A 268 13.85 -1.87 3.72
C GLU A 268 12.50 -1.16 3.92
N CYS A 269 11.64 -1.70 4.78
CA CYS A 269 10.35 -1.10 5.11
C CYS A 269 10.42 -0.30 6.41
N GLN A 270 9.88 0.92 6.41
CA GLN A 270 9.83 1.83 7.54
C GLN A 270 8.37 2.16 7.93
N CYS A 271 8.05 1.97 9.21
CA CYS A 271 6.75 2.32 9.80
C CYS A 271 6.79 3.69 10.51
N ASP A 272 5.65 4.36 10.65
CA ASP A 272 5.53 5.57 11.48
C ASP A 272 5.60 5.21 12.98
N PRO A 273 6.66 5.63 13.70
CA PRO A 273 6.90 5.20 15.08
C PRO A 273 5.92 5.81 16.10
N ARG A 274 5.02 6.72 15.68
CA ARG A 274 3.97 7.28 16.55
C ARG A 274 2.87 6.26 16.86
N PHE A 275 2.63 5.32 15.95
CA PHE A 275 1.51 4.37 16.02
C PHE A 275 1.92 2.92 15.69
N PHE A 276 3.04 2.71 14.99
CA PHE A 276 3.39 1.42 14.40
C PHE A 276 4.82 0.97 14.70
N LYS A 277 5.00 -0.35 14.76
CA LYS A 277 6.27 -1.07 14.82
C LYS A 277 6.38 -2.01 13.62
N LEU A 278 7.60 -2.27 13.15
CA LEU A 278 7.84 -3.27 12.11
C LEU A 278 7.60 -4.68 12.68
N GLY A 279 6.98 -5.54 11.87
CA GLY A 279 6.72 -6.95 12.17
C GLY A 279 7.92 -7.86 11.94
N GLU A 280 7.79 -9.12 12.35
CA GLU A 280 8.83 -10.16 12.21
C GLU A 280 9.11 -10.55 10.75
N ASP A 281 8.25 -10.13 9.82
CA ASP A 281 8.40 -10.30 8.37
C ASP A 281 9.20 -9.18 7.68
N ASN A 282 9.65 -8.18 8.45
CA ASN A 282 10.30 -6.95 7.98
C ASN A 282 9.50 -6.15 6.93
N ARG A 283 8.17 -6.34 6.84
CA ARG A 283 7.31 -5.66 5.85
C ARG A 283 6.03 -5.11 6.45
N THR A 284 5.40 -5.87 7.34
CA THR A 284 4.13 -5.52 7.99
C THR A 284 4.34 -4.47 9.08
N CYS A 285 3.57 -3.39 9.07
CA CYS A 285 3.55 -2.39 10.14
C CYS A 285 2.40 -2.66 11.12
N ALA A 286 2.72 -3.30 12.24
CA ALA A 286 1.76 -3.62 13.30
C ALA A 286 1.56 -2.44 14.27
N ARG A 287 0.33 -2.22 14.74
CA ARG A 287 0.05 -1.18 15.76
C ARG A 287 0.84 -1.42 17.06
N ILE A 288 1.27 -0.33 17.70
CA ILE A 288 1.95 -0.34 19.01
C ILE A 288 0.91 -0.50 20.14
N ASP A 289 -0.23 0.17 20.00
CA ASP A 289 -1.32 0.19 20.97
C ASP A 289 -2.45 -0.78 20.63
N SER A 290 -3.24 -1.14 21.64
CA SER A 290 -4.40 -2.02 21.52
C SER A 290 -5.71 -1.23 21.37
N THR A 291 -5.67 -0.05 20.75
CA THR A 291 -6.85 0.80 20.55
C THR A 291 -7.77 0.16 19.50
N PRO A 292 -9.09 0.04 19.78
CA PRO A 292 -10.01 -0.60 18.86
C PRO A 292 -10.29 0.27 17.63
N VAL A 293 -10.18 -0.33 16.44
CA VAL A 293 -10.63 0.26 15.18
C VAL A 293 -12.14 0.09 15.04
N TRP A 294 -12.82 1.20 14.77
CA TRP A 294 -14.26 1.25 14.50
C TRP A 294 -14.52 1.68 13.06
N LEU A 295 -15.42 0.98 12.39
CA LEU A 295 -15.92 1.29 11.06
C LEU A 295 -17.27 1.99 11.22
N TYR A 296 -17.32 3.29 10.98
CA TYR A 296 -18.59 4.02 10.90
C TYR A 296 -19.10 3.91 9.46
N PHE A 297 -20.40 3.65 9.28
CA PHE A 297 -21.00 3.58 7.96
C PHE A 297 -22.48 3.96 7.96
N ALA A 298 -22.94 4.47 6.82
CA ALA A 298 -24.33 4.80 6.58
C ALA A 298 -25.13 3.61 6.03
N HIS A 299 -26.36 3.46 6.51
CA HIS A 299 -27.25 2.33 6.21
C HIS A 299 -28.69 2.85 6.06
N GLY A 300 -29.14 3.04 4.82
CA GLY A 300 -30.46 3.58 4.50
C GLY A 300 -30.81 4.90 5.21
N GLN A 301 -31.52 4.80 6.34
CA GLN A 301 -32.03 5.90 7.18
C GLN A 301 -31.31 6.01 8.54
N SER A 302 -30.10 5.45 8.64
CA SER A 302 -29.33 5.32 9.88
C SER A 302 -27.81 5.35 9.64
N ILE A 303 -27.06 5.57 10.72
CA ILE A 303 -25.60 5.45 10.77
C ILE A 303 -25.26 4.52 11.93
N TRP A 304 -24.33 3.60 11.69
CA TRP A 304 -23.91 2.57 12.63
C TRP A 304 -22.38 2.60 12.79
N ASN A 305 -21.89 2.01 13.88
CA ASN A 305 -20.51 1.58 13.99
C ASN A 305 -20.43 0.04 13.98
N LEU A 306 -19.30 -0.48 13.51
CA LEU A 306 -18.96 -1.90 13.47
C LEU A 306 -17.50 -2.06 13.91
N SER A 307 -17.22 -3.03 14.78
CA SER A 307 -15.85 -3.39 15.14
C SER A 307 -15.07 -3.99 13.97
N GLU A 308 -13.75 -3.83 13.95
CA GLU A 308 -12.85 -4.52 12.99
C GLU A 308 -13.04 -6.05 12.92
N THR A 309 -13.56 -6.67 13.99
CA THR A 309 -13.82 -8.12 14.06
C THR A 309 -15.20 -8.54 13.55
N GLY A 310 -16.08 -7.59 13.19
CA GLY A 310 -17.45 -7.86 12.76
C GLY A 310 -18.41 -8.27 13.90
N ARG A 311 -18.00 -8.17 15.17
CA ARG A 311 -18.76 -8.70 16.32
C ARG A 311 -19.62 -7.65 17.01
N ASP A 312 -19.01 -6.55 17.44
CA ASP A 312 -19.71 -5.44 18.07
C ASP A 312 -20.27 -4.49 17.00
N PHE A 313 -21.53 -4.10 17.17
CA PHE A 313 -22.32 -3.33 16.19
C PHE A 313 -23.32 -2.44 16.94
N GLN A 314 -23.28 -1.12 16.73
CA GLN A 314 -24.11 -0.17 17.50
C GLN A 314 -24.70 0.94 16.64
N LEU A 315 -25.91 1.37 17.00
CA LEU A 315 -26.67 2.41 16.30
C LEU A 315 -26.25 3.80 16.77
N VAL A 316 -25.69 4.61 15.87
CA VAL A 316 -25.11 5.94 16.17
C VAL A 316 -26.11 7.06 15.88
N ARG A 317 -26.90 6.93 14.80
CA ARG A 317 -27.97 7.86 14.39
C ARG A 317 -29.07 7.06 13.70
N MET A 318 -30.33 7.41 13.97
CA MET A 318 -31.53 6.87 13.33
C MET A 318 -32.46 8.02 12.93
N GLY A 319 -33.41 7.75 12.03
CA GLY A 319 -34.40 8.75 11.61
C GLY A 319 -33.82 9.80 10.68
N LEU A 320 -32.90 9.40 9.80
CA LEU A 320 -32.52 10.16 8.60
C LEU A 320 -33.56 9.91 7.50
N GLN A 321 -33.79 10.87 6.61
CA GLN A 321 -34.75 10.69 5.52
C GLN A 321 -34.17 9.83 4.39
N LYS A 322 -32.96 10.13 3.91
CA LYS A 322 -32.31 9.39 2.82
C LYS A 322 -30.78 9.51 2.87
N THR A 323 -30.11 8.36 2.81
CA THR A 323 -28.71 8.16 2.39
C THR A 323 -27.71 9.19 2.94
N ALA A 324 -27.11 8.88 4.09
CA ALA A 324 -25.98 9.65 4.58
C ALA A 324 -24.69 9.39 3.77
N MET A 325 -24.10 10.45 3.24
CA MET A 325 -22.64 10.50 3.03
C MET A 325 -21.99 10.91 4.35
N ILE A 326 -20.86 10.30 4.73
CA ILE A 326 -20.27 10.48 6.07
C ILE A 326 -18.76 10.78 6.04
N ASP A 327 -18.29 11.54 7.02
CA ASP A 327 -16.89 11.53 7.45
C ASP A 327 -16.72 11.81 8.96
N VAL A 328 -15.53 11.59 9.51
CA VAL A 328 -15.24 11.68 10.94
C VAL A 328 -14.12 12.67 11.27
N ASP A 329 -14.16 13.19 12.48
CA ASP A 329 -13.06 13.89 13.14
C ASP A 329 -12.68 13.11 14.40
N VAL A 330 -11.52 12.46 14.36
CA VAL A 330 -11.00 11.66 15.48
C VAL A 330 -10.52 12.56 16.62
N LYS A 331 -9.96 13.75 16.31
CA LYS A 331 -9.42 14.71 17.28
C LYS A 331 -10.51 15.33 18.16
N GLU A 332 -11.66 15.67 17.58
CA GLU A 332 -12.82 16.23 18.31
C GLU A 332 -13.94 15.22 18.57
N GLN A 333 -13.74 13.93 18.23
CA GLN A 333 -14.71 12.85 18.44
C GLN A 333 -16.09 13.11 17.80
N LYS A 334 -16.09 13.65 16.58
CA LYS A 334 -17.30 14.02 15.83
C LYS A 334 -17.50 13.15 14.60
N ILE A 335 -18.75 12.97 14.22
CA ILE A 335 -19.17 12.45 12.92
C ILE A 335 -19.96 13.53 12.18
N TYR A 336 -19.62 13.73 10.91
CA TYR A 336 -20.24 14.64 9.96
C TYR A 336 -21.01 13.81 8.94
N TYR A 337 -22.24 14.20 8.61
CA TYR A 337 -23.05 13.47 7.64
C TYR A 337 -24.07 14.33 6.89
N ALA A 338 -24.26 14.04 5.61
CA ALA A 338 -25.19 14.72 4.72
C ALA A 338 -26.44 13.87 4.49
N ASP A 339 -27.58 14.25 5.08
CA ASP A 339 -28.89 13.67 4.77
C ASP A 339 -29.47 14.36 3.54
N ILE A 340 -29.30 13.71 2.38
CA ILE A 340 -29.74 14.24 1.08
C ILE A 340 -31.27 14.22 0.92
N GLY A 341 -32.01 13.59 1.83
CA GLY A 341 -33.47 13.63 1.88
C GLY A 341 -33.96 14.86 2.63
N ALA A 342 -33.39 15.11 3.81
CA ALA A 342 -33.69 16.29 4.63
C ALA A 342 -32.97 17.57 4.16
N ASN A 343 -32.16 17.51 3.10
CA ASN A 343 -31.38 18.62 2.53
C ASN A 343 -30.48 19.31 3.57
N VAL A 344 -29.84 18.53 4.45
CA VAL A 344 -29.04 19.04 5.57
C VAL A 344 -27.73 18.25 5.73
N ILE A 345 -26.63 18.96 6.01
CA ILE A 345 -25.43 18.37 6.59
C ILE A 345 -25.46 18.65 8.09
N GLU A 346 -25.44 17.59 8.89
CA GLU A 346 -25.35 17.65 10.35
C GLU A 346 -23.95 17.20 10.81
N ARG A 347 -23.55 17.66 12.00
CA ARG A 347 -22.46 17.07 12.79
C ARG A 347 -22.98 16.62 14.14
N LYS A 348 -22.45 15.53 14.67
CA LYS A 348 -22.81 14.97 15.98
C LYS A 348 -21.54 14.53 16.72
N ASN A 349 -21.47 14.72 18.03
CA ASN A 349 -20.45 14.05 18.84
C ASN A 349 -20.75 12.54 18.90
N ILE A 350 -19.70 11.73 18.92
CA ILE A 350 -19.80 10.26 19.03
C ILE A 350 -20.30 9.84 20.43
N ASP A 351 -20.06 10.67 21.46
CA ASP A 351 -20.53 10.49 22.85
C ASP A 351 -22.05 10.43 23.04
N GLY A 352 -22.83 10.85 22.03
CA GLY A 352 -24.30 10.83 22.06
C GLY A 352 -24.99 12.19 22.08
N ALA A 353 -24.26 13.31 22.08
CA ALA A 353 -24.86 14.66 22.02
C ALA A 353 -25.85 14.84 20.85
N PHE A 354 -26.79 15.79 20.96
CA PHE A 354 -27.72 16.10 19.87
C PHE A 354 -26.99 16.57 18.60
N PRO A 355 -27.48 16.21 17.40
CA PRO A 355 -26.89 16.68 16.15
C PRO A 355 -27.08 18.18 15.99
N GLN A 356 -26.10 18.83 15.35
CA GLN A 356 -26.10 20.24 14.99
C GLN A 356 -26.10 20.35 13.47
N PRO A 357 -27.06 21.06 12.84
CA PRO A 357 -26.96 21.37 11.42
C PRO A 357 -25.78 22.33 11.19
N ILE A 358 -24.98 22.07 10.16
CA ILE A 358 -23.91 22.97 9.67
C ILE A 358 -24.22 23.54 8.28
N GLN A 359 -25.10 22.89 7.52
CA GLN A 359 -25.55 23.39 6.22
C GLN A 359 -26.99 22.94 6.00
N THR A 360 -27.93 23.87 5.81
CA THR A 360 -29.38 23.62 5.69
C THR A 360 -29.94 23.88 4.29
N TYR A 361 -29.07 24.17 3.33
CA TYR A 361 -29.40 24.53 1.97
C TYR A 361 -28.37 23.95 1.00
N GLU A 362 -28.74 23.73 -0.26
CA GLU A 362 -27.84 23.19 -1.30
C GLU A 362 -27.13 21.87 -0.93
N VAL A 363 -27.81 20.95 -0.23
CA VAL A 363 -27.32 19.60 0.07
C VAL A 363 -27.89 18.57 -0.92
N ASP A 364 -28.92 18.96 -1.70
CA ASP A 364 -29.47 18.20 -2.82
C ASP A 364 -28.37 17.79 -3.83
N GLY A 365 -28.13 16.50 -3.96
CA GLY A 365 -27.08 15.98 -4.86
C GLY A 365 -25.65 16.24 -4.38
N VAL A 366 -25.42 16.32 -3.05
CA VAL A 366 -24.11 16.04 -2.46
C VAL A 366 -23.84 14.54 -2.60
N GLU A 367 -22.81 14.18 -3.36
CA GLU A 367 -22.40 12.77 -3.60
C GLU A 367 -21.21 12.36 -2.72
N GLY A 368 -20.47 13.30 -2.14
CA GLY A 368 -19.29 13.03 -1.32
C GLY A 368 -18.96 14.17 -0.35
N ILE A 369 -18.47 13.81 0.85
CA ILE A 369 -17.91 14.76 1.83
C ILE A 369 -16.58 14.23 2.38
N ALA A 370 -15.68 15.14 2.76
CA ALA A 370 -14.38 14.82 3.36
C ALA A 370 -13.96 15.89 4.40
N VAL A 371 -13.52 15.46 5.58
CA VAL A 371 -13.10 16.33 6.71
C VAL A 371 -11.59 16.53 6.69
N ASP A 372 -11.15 17.78 6.65
CA ASP A 372 -9.78 18.18 6.94
C ASP A 372 -9.61 18.36 8.45
N TRP A 373 -9.07 17.32 9.11
CA TRP A 373 -8.83 17.32 10.55
C TRP A 373 -7.68 18.27 10.97
N VAL A 374 -6.83 18.69 10.04
CA VAL A 374 -5.65 19.54 10.30
C VAL A 374 -6.01 21.02 10.13
N GLY A 375 -6.39 21.46 8.94
CA GLY A 375 -6.76 22.83 8.61
C GLY A 375 -8.16 23.24 9.08
N ARG A 376 -8.98 22.27 9.55
CA ARG A 376 -10.30 22.46 10.20
C ARG A 376 -11.41 22.90 9.24
N ASN A 377 -11.46 22.28 8.07
CA ASN A 377 -12.48 22.52 7.03
C ASN A 377 -13.25 21.23 6.67
N LEU A 378 -14.46 21.38 6.12
CA LEU A 378 -15.21 20.33 5.44
C LEU A 378 -15.24 20.60 3.94
N TYR A 379 -14.91 19.60 3.13
CA TYR A 379 -15.03 19.61 1.68
C TYR A 379 -16.24 18.78 1.24
N SER A 380 -16.96 19.21 0.21
CA SER A 380 -18.10 18.47 -0.35
C SER A 380 -18.19 18.56 -1.87
N ALA A 381 -18.54 17.45 -2.52
CA ALA A 381 -18.80 17.37 -3.96
C ALA A 381 -20.30 17.44 -4.22
N ARG A 382 -20.74 18.38 -5.05
CA ARG A 382 -22.14 18.52 -5.48
C ARG A 382 -22.22 19.07 -6.90
N ARG A 383 -22.99 18.41 -7.77
CA ARG A 383 -23.11 18.76 -9.19
C ARG A 383 -21.69 18.90 -9.80
N SER A 384 -21.42 19.93 -10.60
CA SER A 384 -20.13 20.12 -11.29
C SER A 384 -18.97 20.70 -10.46
N ASN A 385 -19.14 20.87 -9.14
CA ASN A 385 -18.25 21.69 -8.31
C ASN A 385 -17.81 20.97 -7.02
N ILE A 386 -16.68 21.41 -6.45
CA ILE A 386 -16.30 21.13 -5.05
C ILE A 386 -16.60 22.39 -4.23
N PHE A 387 -17.06 22.23 -3.00
CA PHE A 387 -17.21 23.31 -2.03
C PHE A 387 -16.30 23.03 -0.83
N VAL A 388 -15.79 24.09 -0.21
CA VAL A 388 -15.11 24.05 1.09
C VAL A 388 -15.84 24.97 2.06
N GLN A 389 -15.97 24.55 3.32
CA GLN A 389 -16.53 25.36 4.39
C GLN A 389 -15.85 25.07 5.73
N THR A 390 -15.95 25.99 6.70
CA THR A 390 -15.51 25.71 8.09
C THR A 390 -16.29 24.53 8.67
N LEU A 391 -15.75 23.82 9.66
CA LEU A 391 -16.44 22.72 10.34
C LEU A 391 -17.72 23.15 11.11
N GLU A 392 -17.92 24.46 11.30
CA GLU A 392 -19.12 25.12 11.83
C GLU A 392 -20.16 25.49 10.74
N GLY A 393 -19.79 25.44 9.46
CA GLY A 393 -20.62 25.90 8.34
C GLY A 393 -20.69 27.42 8.12
N LYS A 394 -19.99 28.24 8.91
CA LYS A 394 -20.12 29.71 8.92
C LYS A 394 -19.60 30.42 7.66
N TYR A 395 -18.55 29.89 7.05
CA TYR A 395 -17.98 30.43 5.81
C TYR A 395 -17.85 29.30 4.81
N ARG A 396 -18.36 29.50 3.58
CA ARG A 396 -18.33 28.54 2.47
C ARG A 396 -17.79 29.19 1.20
N LYS A 397 -17.02 28.44 0.41
CA LYS A 397 -16.44 28.86 -0.87
C LYS A 397 -16.52 27.72 -1.89
N THR A 398 -16.87 28.05 -3.13
CA THR A 398 -16.88 27.12 -4.25
C THR A 398 -15.49 27.05 -4.90
N LEU A 399 -14.92 25.86 -4.96
CA LEU A 399 -13.69 25.53 -5.67
C LEU A 399 -14.00 24.83 -7.00
N TYR A 400 -13.05 24.86 -7.94
CA TYR A 400 -13.10 24.04 -9.16
C TYR A 400 -14.41 24.12 -9.97
N LYS A 401 -14.96 25.34 -10.09
CA LYS A 401 -16.19 25.60 -10.85
C LYS A 401 -16.09 25.00 -12.26
N GLU A 402 -17.07 24.15 -12.60
CA GLU A 402 -17.21 23.49 -13.91
C GLU A 402 -16.00 22.62 -14.34
N LYS A 403 -15.17 22.15 -13.39
CA LYS A 403 -14.08 21.18 -13.66
C LYS A 403 -14.53 19.72 -13.59
N LEU A 404 -15.67 19.47 -12.94
CA LEU A 404 -16.26 18.15 -12.73
C LEU A 404 -17.62 18.10 -13.44
N VAL A 405 -18.10 16.90 -13.74
CA VAL A 405 -19.37 16.68 -14.44
C VAL A 405 -20.30 15.82 -13.59
N MET A 406 -19.78 14.69 -13.09
CA MET A 406 -20.49 13.79 -12.17
C MET A 406 -19.50 13.27 -11.12
N PRO A 407 -19.07 14.11 -10.16
CA PRO A 407 -18.24 13.64 -9.06
C PRO A 407 -19.00 12.70 -8.14
N ARG A 408 -18.30 11.79 -7.48
CA ARG A 408 -18.86 10.89 -6.46
C ARG A 408 -18.06 10.94 -5.18
N ALA A 409 -17.05 10.09 -5.03
CA ALA A 409 -16.30 10.00 -3.77
C ALA A 409 -15.25 11.12 -3.67
N LEU A 410 -15.05 11.62 -2.44
CA LEU A 410 -13.97 12.53 -2.05
C LEU A 410 -13.19 11.95 -0.87
N VAL A 411 -11.88 12.18 -0.86
CA VAL A 411 -10.99 12.06 0.30
C VAL A 411 -9.97 13.20 0.30
N VAL A 412 -9.44 13.53 1.47
CA VAL A 412 -8.35 14.53 1.63
C VAL A 412 -7.08 13.86 2.17
N ASN A 413 -5.94 14.41 1.78
CA ASN A 413 -4.63 14.18 2.38
C ASN A 413 -4.09 15.51 2.92
N PRO A 414 -4.42 15.89 4.17
CA PRO A 414 -3.94 17.13 4.77
C PRO A 414 -2.43 17.16 5.01
N ALA A 415 -1.71 16.04 4.87
CA ALA A 415 -0.25 16.00 4.94
C ALA A 415 0.45 16.51 3.66
N GLU A 416 -0.26 16.53 2.52
CA GLU A 416 0.21 17.15 1.26
C GLU A 416 -0.58 18.42 0.87
N GLY A 417 -1.71 18.69 1.53
CA GLY A 417 -2.61 19.78 1.14
C GLY A 417 -3.46 19.44 -0.10
N MET A 418 -3.78 18.16 -0.31
CA MET A 418 -4.41 17.67 -1.54
C MET A 418 -5.75 16.96 -1.29
N ILE A 419 -6.68 17.14 -2.22
CA ILE A 419 -7.97 16.46 -2.35
C ILE A 419 -7.84 15.42 -3.48
N TYR A 420 -8.41 14.24 -3.29
CA TYR A 420 -8.58 13.25 -4.35
C TYR A 420 -10.06 12.87 -4.47
N GLY A 421 -10.49 12.55 -5.67
CA GLY A 421 -11.88 12.17 -5.90
C GLY A 421 -12.11 11.53 -7.25
N THR A 422 -13.33 10.99 -7.40
CA THR A 422 -13.77 10.28 -8.59
C THR A 422 -14.84 11.08 -9.33
N ASP A 423 -14.81 11.02 -10.66
CA ASP A 423 -15.89 11.47 -11.55
C ASP A 423 -16.30 10.31 -12.45
N TRP A 424 -17.60 10.00 -12.50
CA TRP A 424 -18.19 8.85 -13.18
C TRP A 424 -19.04 9.25 -14.40
N SER A 425 -18.78 10.41 -14.98
CA SER A 425 -19.38 10.83 -16.24
C SER A 425 -18.95 9.94 -17.42
N SER A 426 -19.50 10.18 -18.62
CA SER A 426 -19.18 9.43 -19.85
C SER A 426 -17.71 9.50 -20.31
N SER A 427 -16.87 10.28 -19.62
CA SER A 427 -15.41 10.28 -19.75
C SER A 427 -14.81 10.30 -18.35
N ALA A 428 -15.10 9.24 -17.59
CA ALA A 428 -14.78 9.06 -16.17
C ALA A 428 -13.28 9.24 -15.86
N PHE A 429 -12.96 9.69 -14.65
CA PHE A 429 -11.59 9.94 -14.22
C PHE A 429 -11.44 9.98 -12.70
N ILE A 430 -10.19 9.80 -12.24
CA ILE A 430 -9.74 10.17 -10.90
C ILE A 430 -8.95 11.48 -11.01
N PHE A 431 -9.16 12.40 -10.08
CA PHE A 431 -8.43 13.67 -10.01
C PHE A 431 -7.62 13.84 -8.73
N LYS A 432 -6.52 14.60 -8.85
CA LYS A 432 -5.78 15.24 -7.75
C LYS A 432 -6.03 16.75 -7.85
N ALA A 433 -6.42 17.37 -6.75
CA ALA A 433 -6.71 18.80 -6.65
C ALA A 433 -6.11 19.36 -5.35
N ALA A 434 -5.75 20.63 -5.32
CA ALA A 434 -5.23 21.26 -4.10
C ALA A 434 -6.35 21.72 -3.15
N MET A 435 -6.05 21.76 -1.85
CA MET A 435 -7.02 22.12 -0.80
C MET A 435 -7.32 23.63 -0.75
N ASP A 436 -6.48 24.47 -1.36
CA ASP A 436 -6.64 25.91 -1.55
C ASP A 436 -7.45 26.31 -2.80
N GLY A 437 -7.58 25.41 -3.78
CA GLY A 437 -8.17 25.66 -5.10
C GLY A 437 -7.18 25.97 -6.23
N SER A 438 -5.87 25.96 -5.98
CA SER A 438 -4.84 26.47 -6.92
C SER A 438 -4.60 25.60 -8.15
N SER A 439 -4.58 24.27 -7.99
CA SER A 439 -4.21 23.32 -9.04
C SER A 439 -5.21 22.17 -9.17
N PHE A 440 -5.34 21.61 -10.38
CA PHE A 440 -6.24 20.49 -10.68
C PHE A 440 -5.65 19.63 -11.80
N LYS A 441 -5.53 18.32 -11.56
CA LYS A 441 -4.94 17.33 -12.48
C LYS A 441 -5.84 16.10 -12.55
N LYS A 442 -6.20 15.64 -13.76
CA LYS A 442 -6.73 14.27 -13.94
C LYS A 442 -5.55 13.31 -13.91
N ILE A 443 -5.60 12.28 -13.06
CA ILE A 443 -4.48 11.35 -12.81
C ILE A 443 -4.75 9.93 -13.33
N VAL A 444 -6.01 9.50 -13.43
CA VAL A 444 -6.40 8.25 -14.10
C VAL A 444 -7.57 8.55 -15.03
N THR A 445 -7.43 8.23 -16.32
CA THR A 445 -8.42 8.53 -17.38
C THR A 445 -8.65 7.37 -18.36
N GLU A 446 -7.96 6.23 -18.15
CA GLU A 446 -8.02 5.05 -19.02
C GLU A 446 -8.53 3.84 -18.23
N ASN A 447 -9.20 2.89 -18.89
CA ASN A 447 -9.73 1.67 -18.28
C ASN A 447 -10.50 1.96 -16.97
N ILE A 448 -11.43 2.92 -17.04
CA ILE A 448 -12.20 3.44 -15.90
C ILE A 448 -13.60 3.81 -16.41
N VAL A 449 -14.64 3.42 -15.69
CA VAL A 449 -16.05 3.55 -16.11
C VAL A 449 -16.91 4.06 -14.95
N TRP A 450 -17.09 3.28 -13.88
CA TRP A 450 -17.87 3.70 -12.70
C TRP A 450 -17.02 3.69 -11.42
N PRO A 451 -16.08 4.65 -11.27
CA PRO A 451 -15.25 4.78 -10.08
C PRO A 451 -16.07 5.27 -8.88
N ASN A 452 -16.67 4.32 -8.16
CA ASN A 452 -17.63 4.61 -7.10
C ASN A 452 -16.98 5.05 -5.79
N ALA A 453 -15.92 4.35 -5.39
CA ALA A 453 -15.28 4.53 -4.10
C ALA A 453 -13.81 4.89 -4.26
N ILE A 454 -13.27 5.72 -3.37
CA ILE A 454 -11.84 6.01 -3.28
C ILE A 454 -11.41 6.10 -1.81
N ALA A 455 -10.19 5.64 -1.54
CA ALA A 455 -9.47 5.79 -0.27
C ALA A 455 -8.02 6.20 -0.56
N VAL A 456 -7.40 6.94 0.37
CA VAL A 456 -5.99 7.37 0.29
C VAL A 456 -5.21 6.76 1.45
N ASP A 457 -4.05 6.19 1.16
CA ASP A 457 -3.07 5.75 2.15
C ASP A 457 -1.90 6.74 2.18
N GLN A 458 -1.96 7.66 3.14
CA GLN A 458 -0.94 8.67 3.40
C GLN A 458 0.41 8.10 3.87
N TYR A 459 0.48 6.82 4.29
CA TYR A 459 1.72 6.19 4.75
C TYR A 459 2.47 5.48 3.63
N SER A 460 1.76 4.87 2.68
CA SER A 460 2.37 4.21 1.50
C SER A 460 2.37 5.08 0.24
N GLY A 461 1.78 6.28 0.28
CA GLY A 461 1.72 7.17 -0.88
C GLY A 461 0.90 6.60 -2.03
N ARG A 462 -0.20 5.90 -1.71
CA ARG A 462 -1.05 5.21 -2.69
C ARG A 462 -2.52 5.61 -2.58
N LEU A 463 -3.18 5.67 -3.74
CA LEU A 463 -4.64 5.69 -3.85
C LEU A 463 -5.15 4.27 -4.02
N TYR A 464 -6.38 4.03 -3.57
CA TYR A 464 -7.15 2.81 -3.79
C TYR A 464 -8.55 3.22 -4.25
N TRP A 465 -9.08 2.60 -5.29
CA TRP A 465 -10.45 2.84 -5.75
C TRP A 465 -11.15 1.57 -6.17
N ALA A 466 -12.47 1.60 -6.23
CA ALA A 466 -13.29 0.54 -6.82
C ALA A 466 -14.03 1.06 -8.05
N ASP A 467 -14.02 0.28 -9.12
CA ASP A 467 -14.86 0.48 -10.30
C ASP A 467 -15.97 -0.56 -10.31
N ALA A 468 -17.22 -0.10 -10.24
CA ALA A 468 -18.42 -0.94 -10.10
C ALA A 468 -19.12 -1.25 -11.44
N PHE A 469 -18.40 -1.09 -12.55
CA PHE A 469 -18.76 -1.63 -13.86
C PHE A 469 -17.69 -2.60 -14.38
N LEU A 470 -16.42 -2.39 -13.99
CA LEU A 470 -15.31 -3.29 -14.29
C LEU A 470 -15.11 -4.37 -13.22
N ASP A 471 -15.88 -4.34 -12.13
CA ASP A 471 -15.80 -5.22 -10.96
C ASP A 471 -14.37 -5.40 -10.44
N THR A 472 -13.68 -4.26 -10.23
CA THR A 472 -12.29 -4.25 -9.74
C THR A 472 -12.05 -3.29 -8.58
N ILE A 473 -11.11 -3.66 -7.71
CA ILE A 473 -10.41 -2.73 -6.82
C ILE A 473 -8.97 -2.56 -7.33
N GLN A 474 -8.53 -1.32 -7.49
CA GLN A 474 -7.23 -0.97 -8.08
C GLN A 474 -6.50 0.09 -7.25
N SER A 475 -5.19 0.24 -7.49
CA SER A 475 -4.34 1.18 -6.76
C SER A 475 -3.23 1.77 -7.63
N THR A 476 -2.96 3.07 -7.48
CA THR A 476 -1.83 3.82 -8.06
C THR A 476 -1.03 4.48 -6.95
N ASP A 477 0.12 5.07 -7.31
CA ASP A 477 0.68 6.17 -6.52
C ASP A 477 -0.25 7.41 -6.51
N LEU A 478 0.12 8.45 -5.74
CA LEU A 478 -0.65 9.69 -5.63
C LEU A 478 -0.64 10.57 -6.91
N GLU A 479 0.17 10.25 -7.92
CA GLU A 479 0.26 11.00 -9.19
C GLU A 479 -0.44 10.31 -10.37
N GLY A 480 -0.82 9.04 -10.21
CA GLY A 480 -1.56 8.22 -11.17
C GLY A 480 -0.77 7.06 -11.78
N ASN A 481 0.51 6.90 -11.44
CA ASN A 481 1.38 5.86 -12.01
C ASN A 481 1.39 4.58 -11.13
N HIS A 482 2.18 3.59 -11.54
CA HIS A 482 2.36 2.31 -10.82
C HIS A 482 1.03 1.62 -10.46
N ARG A 483 0.12 1.63 -11.44
CA ARG A 483 -1.23 1.07 -11.37
C ARG A 483 -1.18 -0.45 -11.25
N ARG A 484 -1.72 -0.97 -10.15
CA ARG A 484 -1.92 -2.40 -9.87
C ARG A 484 -3.39 -2.70 -9.63
N THR A 485 -3.85 -3.85 -10.09
CA THR A 485 -5.16 -4.40 -9.71
C THR A 485 -4.99 -5.18 -8.41
N ILE A 486 -5.84 -4.94 -7.42
CA ILE A 486 -5.85 -5.61 -6.12
C ILE A 486 -6.88 -6.73 -6.10
N VAL A 487 -8.10 -6.46 -6.59
CA VAL A 487 -9.18 -7.43 -6.74
C VAL A 487 -9.78 -7.27 -8.14
N SER A 488 -10.08 -8.38 -8.80
CA SER A 488 -10.82 -8.45 -10.07
C SER A 488 -11.65 -9.73 -10.14
N ASP A 489 -12.42 -9.94 -9.08
CA ASP A 489 -13.31 -11.07 -8.90
C ASP A 489 -14.75 -10.53 -8.79
N PRO A 490 -15.58 -10.70 -9.84
CA PRO A 490 -16.94 -10.20 -9.86
C PRO A 490 -17.84 -10.73 -8.72
N ASP A 491 -17.58 -11.93 -8.19
CA ASP A 491 -18.35 -12.45 -7.06
C ASP A 491 -17.97 -11.78 -5.72
N ALA A 492 -16.82 -11.09 -5.65
CA ALA A 492 -16.28 -10.47 -4.44
C ALA A 492 -16.44 -8.94 -4.37
N VAL A 493 -16.48 -8.24 -5.51
CA VAL A 493 -16.65 -6.77 -5.60
C VAL A 493 -17.77 -6.31 -6.56
N PRO A 494 -18.95 -6.98 -6.60
CA PRO A 494 -19.96 -6.81 -7.66
C PRO A 494 -20.66 -5.45 -7.74
N HIS A 495 -20.71 -4.64 -6.68
CA HIS A 495 -21.14 -3.25 -6.76
C HIS A 495 -20.68 -2.44 -5.53
N VAL A 496 -19.38 -2.16 -5.45
CA VAL A 496 -18.79 -1.34 -4.39
C VAL A 496 -19.32 0.10 -4.43
N PHE A 497 -19.60 0.69 -3.27
CA PHE A 497 -20.02 2.10 -3.14
C PHE A 497 -19.06 2.97 -2.33
N GLY A 498 -18.70 2.53 -1.12
CA GLY A 498 -17.80 3.26 -0.23
C GLY A 498 -16.57 2.43 0.13
N MET A 499 -15.44 3.08 0.41
CA MET A 499 -14.19 2.44 0.77
C MET A 499 -13.47 3.22 1.87
N ALA A 500 -12.78 2.50 2.75
CA ALA A 500 -11.87 3.04 3.76
C ALA A 500 -10.66 2.10 3.92
N ILE A 501 -9.60 2.58 4.56
CA ILE A 501 -8.36 1.84 4.78
C ILE A 501 -7.90 1.98 6.23
N ALA A 502 -7.41 0.89 6.82
CA ALA A 502 -6.71 0.88 8.10
C ALA A 502 -5.62 -0.19 8.06
N ASP A 503 -4.41 0.15 8.53
CA ASP A 503 -3.24 -0.72 8.49
C ASP A 503 -3.02 -1.29 7.07
N ASP A 504 -3.03 -2.62 6.92
CA ASP A 504 -2.97 -3.33 5.63
C ASP A 504 -4.31 -3.88 5.15
N ASN A 505 -5.42 -3.39 5.70
CA ASN A 505 -6.78 -3.82 5.38
C ASN A 505 -7.53 -2.74 4.60
N LEU A 506 -8.06 -3.10 3.42
CA LEU A 506 -9.12 -2.35 2.74
C LEU A 506 -10.47 -2.81 3.30
N TYR A 507 -11.38 -1.85 3.51
CA TYR A 507 -12.75 -2.06 3.95
C TYR A 507 -13.68 -1.41 2.93
N TRP A 508 -14.75 -2.09 2.52
CA TRP A 508 -15.70 -1.52 1.58
C TRP A 508 -17.15 -1.92 1.85
N THR A 509 -18.06 -1.11 1.34
CA THR A 509 -19.51 -1.35 1.33
C THR A 509 -19.95 -1.74 -0.08
N ASP A 510 -20.77 -2.79 -0.18
CA ASP A 510 -21.25 -3.31 -1.47
C ASP A 510 -22.79 -3.41 -1.51
N TRP A 511 -23.40 -3.02 -2.62
CA TRP A 511 -24.85 -2.98 -2.81
C TRP A 511 -25.46 -4.30 -3.31
N THR A 512 -24.71 -5.10 -4.05
CA THR A 512 -25.15 -6.38 -4.59
C THR A 512 -24.98 -7.47 -3.52
N TYR A 513 -23.82 -7.50 -2.87
CA TYR A 513 -23.56 -8.35 -1.70
C TYR A 513 -24.34 -7.91 -0.45
N ARG A 514 -24.72 -6.61 -0.38
CA ARG A 514 -25.40 -5.96 0.76
C ARG A 514 -24.65 -6.18 2.07
N GLY A 515 -23.39 -5.78 2.11
CA GLY A 515 -22.57 -5.95 3.31
C GLY A 515 -21.37 -5.04 3.40
N ILE A 516 -20.61 -5.25 4.46
CA ILE A 516 -19.29 -4.67 4.69
C ILE A 516 -18.28 -5.80 4.58
N LEU A 517 -17.32 -5.63 3.68
CA LEU A 517 -16.28 -6.61 3.38
C LEU A 517 -14.90 -6.00 3.67
N ARG A 518 -13.91 -6.88 3.88
CA ARG A 518 -12.52 -6.52 4.14
C ARG A 518 -11.55 -7.50 3.45
N ALA A 519 -10.48 -6.98 2.86
CA ALA A 519 -9.38 -7.78 2.30
C ALA A 519 -8.02 -7.09 2.51
N ASN A 520 -6.93 -7.81 2.27
CA ASN A 520 -5.58 -7.24 2.36
C ASN A 520 -5.29 -6.26 1.20
N LYS A 521 -4.75 -5.07 1.51
CA LYS A 521 -4.55 -3.97 0.54
C LYS A 521 -3.46 -4.23 -0.51
N HIS A 522 -2.58 -5.19 -0.28
CA HIS A 522 -1.46 -5.49 -1.19
C HIS A 522 -1.78 -6.66 -2.13
N SER A 523 -2.40 -7.72 -1.59
CA SER A 523 -2.66 -8.97 -2.30
C SER A 523 -4.11 -9.17 -2.75
N GLY A 524 -5.07 -8.42 -2.21
CA GLY A 524 -6.50 -8.63 -2.43
C GLY A 524 -7.08 -9.91 -1.79
N LEU A 525 -6.23 -10.73 -1.18
CA LEU A 525 -6.62 -12.00 -0.57
C LEU A 525 -7.26 -11.81 0.81
N ASN A 526 -7.76 -12.92 1.37
CA ASN A 526 -8.44 -12.98 2.66
C ASN A 526 -9.70 -12.10 2.72
N ILE A 527 -10.48 -12.09 1.64
CA ILE A 527 -11.77 -11.41 1.56
C ILE A 527 -12.70 -12.00 2.64
N THR A 528 -13.13 -11.14 3.56
CA THR A 528 -13.91 -11.49 4.74
C THR A 528 -15.10 -10.57 4.89
N VAL A 529 -16.30 -11.15 5.05
CA VAL A 529 -17.53 -10.40 5.33
C VAL A 529 -17.58 -10.08 6.82
N LEU A 530 -17.62 -8.80 7.17
CA LEU A 530 -17.70 -8.34 8.55
C LEU A 530 -19.15 -8.19 9.02
N ALA A 531 -20.05 -7.78 8.14
CA ALA A 531 -21.49 -7.72 8.40
C ALA A 531 -22.31 -7.81 7.11
N GLN A 532 -23.49 -8.42 7.17
CA GLN A 532 -24.54 -8.29 6.15
C GLN A 532 -25.57 -7.26 6.60
N THR A 533 -26.20 -6.57 5.65
CA THR A 533 -27.01 -5.37 5.88
C THR A 533 -28.35 -5.48 5.17
N ALA A 534 -29.46 -5.19 5.87
CA ALA A 534 -30.81 -5.39 5.31
C ALA A 534 -31.15 -4.37 4.19
N LEU A 535 -30.80 -3.10 4.41
CA LEU A 535 -30.80 -2.01 3.44
C LEU A 535 -29.41 -1.83 2.81
N LEU A 536 -29.33 -1.05 1.73
CA LEU A 536 -28.05 -0.73 1.08
C LEU A 536 -27.11 0.05 2.04
N PRO A 537 -25.84 -0.38 2.15
CA PRO A 537 -24.81 0.38 2.85
C PRO A 537 -24.20 1.44 1.91
N TYR A 538 -23.93 2.63 2.44
CA TYR A 538 -23.42 3.78 1.68
C TYR A 538 -21.98 4.13 2.12
N GLY A 539 -21.69 5.39 2.44
CA GLY A 539 -20.35 5.80 2.86
C GLY A 539 -19.87 5.03 4.09
N ILE A 540 -18.60 4.62 4.10
CA ILE A 540 -17.89 3.97 5.20
C ILE A 540 -16.59 4.72 5.48
N LYS A 541 -16.23 4.85 6.76
CA LYS A 541 -15.02 5.53 7.24
C LYS A 541 -14.47 4.84 8.49
N VAL A 542 -13.14 4.84 8.61
CA VAL A 542 -12.44 4.32 9.80
C VAL A 542 -12.30 5.43 10.83
N TYR A 543 -12.66 5.12 12.08
CA TYR A 543 -12.38 5.95 13.24
C TYR A 543 -11.24 5.31 14.04
N HIS A 544 -10.03 5.86 13.89
CA HIS A 544 -8.84 5.48 14.65
C HIS A 544 -7.75 6.59 14.58
N PRO A 545 -6.99 6.86 15.65
CA PRO A 545 -5.96 7.91 15.65
C PRO A 545 -4.87 7.75 14.58
N SER A 546 -4.53 6.51 14.20
CA SER A 546 -3.55 6.28 13.13
C SER A 546 -4.03 6.68 11.73
N VAL A 547 -5.35 6.80 11.49
CA VAL A 547 -5.89 7.24 10.18
C VAL A 547 -5.92 8.77 10.08
N GLN A 548 -6.06 9.47 11.20
CA GLN A 548 -5.99 10.94 11.28
C GLN A 548 -4.81 11.38 12.17
N PRO A 549 -3.55 11.14 11.74
CA PRO A 549 -2.37 11.53 12.50
C PRO A 549 -2.33 13.05 12.72
N PRO A 550 -1.73 13.53 13.82
CA PRO A 550 -1.56 14.95 14.05
C PRO A 550 -0.45 15.53 13.15
N HIS A 551 -0.78 16.63 12.47
CA HIS A 551 0.17 17.48 11.74
C HIS A 551 0.11 18.90 12.30
N LYS A 552 1.17 19.68 12.09
CA LYS A 552 1.20 21.10 12.46
C LYS A 552 0.30 21.88 11.50
N ASN A 553 -0.79 22.46 12.00
CA ASN A 553 -1.65 23.31 11.20
C ASN A 553 -1.00 24.70 10.97
N PRO A 554 -0.68 25.12 9.73
CA PRO A 554 -0.19 26.48 9.48
C PRO A 554 -1.24 27.55 9.80
N CYS A 555 -2.53 27.25 9.61
CA CYS A 555 -3.64 28.18 9.80
C CYS A 555 -3.88 28.61 11.26
N GLU A 556 -3.40 27.85 12.27
CA GLU A 556 -3.44 28.27 13.68
C GLU A 556 -2.66 29.59 13.92
N SER A 557 -1.68 29.91 13.06
CA SER A 557 -0.92 31.16 13.11
C SER A 557 -1.48 32.26 12.20
N MET A 558 -2.48 31.96 11.37
CA MET A 558 -2.99 32.86 10.33
C MET A 558 -4.32 33.48 10.76
N ALA A 559 -4.28 34.76 11.12
CA ALA A 559 -5.47 35.56 11.45
C ALA A 559 -6.28 35.91 10.18
N CYS A 560 -6.78 34.89 9.48
CA CYS A 560 -7.70 35.03 8.34
C CYS A 560 -9.10 35.42 8.83
N SER A 561 -9.79 36.27 8.07
CA SER A 561 -11.11 36.79 8.46
C SER A 561 -12.31 35.86 8.16
N GLN A 562 -12.13 34.87 7.28
CA GLN A 562 -13.19 33.94 6.86
C GLN A 562 -12.68 32.48 6.83
N LEU A 563 -12.02 32.04 5.76
CA LEU A 563 -11.43 30.71 5.62
C LEU A 563 -9.90 30.78 5.67
N CYS A 564 -9.27 29.69 6.10
CA CYS A 564 -7.87 29.41 5.84
C CYS A 564 -7.78 27.99 5.27
N LEU A 565 -7.08 27.84 4.15
CA LEU A 565 -6.96 26.59 3.41
C LEU A 565 -5.49 26.15 3.41
N LEU A 566 -5.25 24.84 3.39
CA LEU A 566 -3.91 24.29 3.25
C LEU A 566 -3.44 24.43 1.79
N ASN A 567 -2.25 24.97 1.59
CA ASN A 567 -1.61 25.02 0.27
C ASN A 567 -1.04 23.62 -0.06
N PRO A 568 -0.71 23.35 -1.33
CA PRO A 568 0.22 22.27 -1.68
C PRO A 568 1.46 22.26 -0.78
N ASP A 569 2.00 21.07 -0.54
CA ASP A 569 3.06 20.76 0.44
C ASP A 569 2.65 20.88 1.92
N ALA A 570 1.43 21.32 2.24
CA ALA A 570 0.84 21.49 3.59
C ALA A 570 1.63 22.37 4.61
N GLN A 571 2.85 22.79 4.31
CA GLN A 571 3.71 23.60 5.19
C GLN A 571 3.21 25.04 5.39
N THR A 572 2.36 25.52 4.47
CA THR A 572 1.80 26.86 4.47
C THR A 572 0.29 26.80 4.21
N GLY A 573 -0.43 27.85 4.61
CA GLY A 573 -1.83 28.04 4.25
C GLY A 573 -2.04 29.35 3.52
N GLN A 574 -3.25 29.54 2.99
CA GLN A 574 -3.70 30.78 2.38
C GLN A 574 -5.07 31.17 2.94
N CYS A 575 -5.23 32.45 3.29
CA CYS A 575 -6.55 32.99 3.64
C CYS A 575 -7.44 33.05 2.41
N ALA A 576 -8.69 32.62 2.55
CA ALA A 576 -9.68 32.59 1.48
C ALA A 576 -10.99 33.23 1.95
N CYS A 577 -11.69 33.84 1.00
CA CYS A 577 -12.99 34.47 1.22
C CYS A 577 -14.11 33.64 0.59
N SER A 578 -15.32 33.78 1.14
CA SER A 578 -16.56 33.18 0.63
C SER A 578 -16.97 33.70 -0.74
N ASP A 579 -17.87 33.00 -1.43
CA ASP A 579 -18.38 33.44 -2.73
C ASP A 579 -19.05 34.83 -2.62
N GLY A 580 -18.59 35.78 -3.45
CA GLY A 580 -18.99 37.19 -3.40
C GLY A 580 -18.01 38.11 -2.65
N PHE A 581 -17.03 37.56 -1.93
CA PHE A 581 -16.00 38.32 -1.22
C PHE A 581 -14.64 38.21 -1.92
N GLN A 582 -13.84 39.27 -1.81
CA GLN A 582 -12.46 39.32 -2.31
C GLN A 582 -11.49 39.52 -1.14
N LEU A 583 -10.28 38.97 -1.29
CA LEU A 583 -9.21 39.08 -0.30
C LEU A 583 -8.55 40.46 -0.42
N ASP A 584 -8.36 41.13 0.71
CA ASP A 584 -7.71 42.43 0.79
C ASP A 584 -6.21 42.36 0.51
N ALA A 585 -5.60 43.53 0.27
CA ALA A 585 -4.17 43.68 0.03
C ALA A 585 -3.27 43.30 1.23
N ASP A 586 -3.85 43.02 2.41
CA ASP A 586 -3.14 42.45 3.57
C ASP A 586 -3.02 40.91 3.51
N GLY A 587 -3.73 40.27 2.57
CA GLY A 587 -3.78 38.83 2.38
C GLY A 587 -4.59 38.07 3.46
N LYS A 588 -5.45 38.75 4.25
CA LYS A 588 -6.15 38.17 5.41
C LYS A 588 -7.59 38.66 5.59
N ALA A 589 -7.84 39.95 5.41
CA ALA A 589 -9.17 40.52 5.45
C ALA A 589 -9.94 40.21 4.15
N CYS A 590 -11.27 40.19 4.25
CA CYS A 590 -12.17 39.84 3.16
C CYS A 590 -13.24 40.93 3.03
N HIS A 591 -13.14 41.77 2.00
CA HIS A 591 -14.17 42.75 1.69
C HIS A 591 -15.24 42.15 0.76
N SER A 592 -16.47 42.65 0.90
CA SER A 592 -17.58 42.30 0.01
C SER A 592 -17.37 42.91 -1.38
N ASN A 593 -17.34 42.07 -2.43
CA ASN A 593 -17.41 42.51 -3.82
C ASN A 593 -18.84 42.34 -4.37
N CYS A 594 -19.84 42.68 -3.55
CA CYS A 594 -21.22 42.81 -4.00
C CYS A 594 -21.36 44.08 -4.85
N THR A 595 -22.10 44.01 -5.95
CA THR A 595 -22.36 45.18 -6.80
C THR A 595 -23.30 46.18 -6.12
N ASN A 596 -23.40 47.39 -6.67
CA ASN A 596 -24.37 48.39 -6.20
C ASN A 596 -25.85 47.95 -6.31
N GLN A 597 -26.14 46.83 -6.98
CA GLN A 597 -27.47 46.22 -7.08
C GLN A 597 -27.68 45.05 -6.09
N GLU A 598 -26.75 44.82 -5.17
CA GLU A 598 -26.77 43.74 -4.19
C GLU A 598 -26.62 44.26 -2.75
N ILE A 599 -26.97 43.43 -1.78
CA ILE A 599 -26.77 43.60 -0.34
C ILE A 599 -26.04 42.38 0.23
N ILE A 600 -25.50 42.54 1.42
CA ILE A 600 -24.72 41.54 2.14
C ILE A 600 -25.61 40.92 3.22
N CYS A 601 -25.87 39.62 3.15
CA CYS A 601 -26.37 38.85 4.29
C CYS A 601 -25.34 38.90 5.42
N GLY A 602 -25.79 39.02 6.67
CA GLY A 602 -24.91 39.18 7.82
C GLY A 602 -24.63 37.86 8.55
N GLY A 603 -24.28 38.00 9.83
CA GLY A 603 -24.29 36.90 10.80
C GLY A 603 -23.43 35.69 10.45
N SER A 604 -24.11 34.60 10.08
CA SER A 604 -23.55 33.25 9.95
C SER A 604 -23.44 32.72 8.53
N ASP A 605 -23.87 33.47 7.51
CA ASP A 605 -23.69 33.12 6.10
C ASP A 605 -23.49 34.40 5.25
N PRO A 606 -22.27 34.97 5.23
CA PRO A 606 -22.00 36.22 4.54
C PRO A 606 -22.03 36.03 3.03
N LYS A 607 -23.07 36.54 2.38
CA LYS A 607 -23.41 36.28 0.99
C LYS A 607 -23.96 37.53 0.30
N CYS A 608 -23.59 37.76 -0.96
CA CYS A 608 -24.26 38.77 -1.79
C CYS A 608 -25.61 38.25 -2.29
N ILE A 609 -26.68 39.01 -2.07
CA ILE A 609 -28.00 38.79 -2.71
C ILE A 609 -28.46 40.07 -3.41
N SER A 610 -29.24 39.96 -4.49
CA SER A 610 -29.74 41.15 -5.20
C SER A 610 -30.73 41.96 -4.36
N LYS A 611 -30.69 43.29 -4.48
CA LYS A 611 -31.67 44.24 -3.92
C LYS A 611 -33.11 44.01 -4.39
N LYS A 612 -33.32 43.16 -5.41
CA LYS A 612 -34.67 42.67 -5.77
C LYS A 612 -35.29 41.81 -4.66
N TYR A 613 -34.47 41.10 -3.90
CA TYR A 613 -34.89 40.15 -2.86
C TYR A 613 -35.03 40.80 -1.47
N LEU A 614 -34.45 42.00 -1.28
CA LEU A 614 -34.65 42.81 -0.08
C LEU A 614 -36.15 43.11 0.10
N CYS A 615 -36.71 42.69 1.24
CA CYS A 615 -38.14 42.86 1.54
C CYS A 615 -39.08 42.17 0.54
N ASP A 616 -38.69 41.05 -0.07
CA ASP A 616 -39.53 40.26 -0.98
C ASP A 616 -40.47 39.27 -0.25
N GLY A 617 -40.29 39.07 1.06
CA GLY A 617 -41.13 38.27 1.94
C GLY A 617 -40.75 36.80 2.00
N VAL A 618 -39.60 36.42 1.41
CA VAL A 618 -38.98 35.10 1.51
C VAL A 618 -37.60 35.28 2.14
N ASN A 619 -37.29 34.54 3.18
CA ASN A 619 -35.96 34.62 3.80
C ASN A 619 -34.89 33.92 2.94
N GLN A 620 -33.92 34.66 2.42
CA GLN A 620 -32.72 34.15 1.73
C GLN A 620 -31.42 34.33 2.52
N CYS A 621 -31.37 35.18 3.56
CA CYS A 621 -30.23 35.28 4.47
C CYS A 621 -30.38 34.34 5.69
N ALA A 622 -29.26 33.80 6.19
CA ALA A 622 -29.29 32.95 7.38
C ALA A 622 -29.70 33.70 8.67
N ASP A 623 -29.53 35.03 8.68
CA ASP A 623 -29.80 35.93 9.80
C ASP A 623 -31.02 36.85 9.58
N GLN A 624 -31.81 36.63 8.54
CA GLN A 624 -32.95 37.48 8.15
C GLN A 624 -32.58 38.95 7.85
N ALA A 625 -31.31 39.27 7.54
CA ALA A 625 -30.88 40.65 7.26
C ALA A 625 -31.64 41.34 6.12
N ASP A 626 -32.10 40.53 5.15
CA ASP A 626 -32.92 40.83 3.98
C ASP A 626 -34.38 41.20 4.27
N GLU A 627 -34.96 40.68 5.35
CA GLU A 627 -36.30 41.04 5.83
C GLU A 627 -36.25 41.94 7.09
N SER A 628 -35.08 42.08 7.71
CA SER A 628 -34.86 43.00 8.83
C SER A 628 -34.85 44.45 8.36
N HIS A 629 -35.43 45.36 9.15
CA HIS A 629 -35.46 46.80 8.88
C HIS A 629 -36.14 47.21 7.56
N CYS A 630 -36.97 46.33 6.99
CA CYS A 630 -37.84 46.67 5.87
C CYS A 630 -38.76 47.86 6.20
N PRO A 631 -38.96 48.80 5.25
CA PRO A 631 -40.05 49.76 5.37
C PRO A 631 -41.39 49.00 5.40
N PRO A 632 -42.42 49.49 6.11
CA PRO A 632 -43.73 48.83 6.13
C PRO A 632 -44.25 48.67 4.70
N ARG A 633 -44.68 47.46 4.34
CA ARG A 633 -45.15 47.12 2.98
C ARG A 633 -46.49 47.81 2.71
N ILE A 634 -46.43 49.04 2.21
CA ILE A 634 -47.57 49.76 1.66
C ILE A 634 -47.92 49.10 0.32
N CYS A 635 -49.04 48.40 0.26
CA CYS A 635 -49.45 47.68 -0.95
C CYS A 635 -49.82 48.66 -2.10
N LEU A 636 -49.72 48.19 -3.35
CA LEU A 636 -50.02 49.03 -4.51
C LEU A 636 -51.52 49.41 -4.53
N PRO A 637 -51.90 50.59 -5.08
CA PRO A 637 -53.30 50.96 -5.21
C PRO A 637 -54.12 49.90 -5.96
N GLY A 638 -55.09 49.27 -5.27
CA GLY A 638 -55.88 48.14 -5.79
C GLY A 638 -55.51 46.77 -5.20
N GLN A 639 -54.45 46.68 -4.39
CA GLN A 639 -54.13 45.51 -3.58
C GLN A 639 -54.62 45.68 -2.13
N PHE A 640 -54.98 44.57 -1.50
CA PHE A 640 -55.33 44.50 -0.08
C PHE A 640 -54.07 44.27 0.77
N GLN A 641 -54.03 44.84 1.96
CA GLN A 641 -52.92 44.73 2.90
C GLN A 641 -53.38 43.94 4.12
N CYS A 642 -52.73 42.81 4.39
CA CYS A 642 -52.95 42.03 5.62
C CYS A 642 -52.68 42.90 6.87
N HIS A 643 -53.38 42.65 7.97
CA HIS A 643 -53.30 43.51 9.16
C HIS A 643 -51.94 43.42 9.87
N ASP A 644 -51.24 42.30 9.69
CA ASP A 644 -49.82 42.08 10.01
C ASP A 644 -48.84 43.00 9.24
N ASN A 645 -49.28 43.63 8.15
CA ASN A 645 -48.49 44.44 7.20
C ASN A 645 -47.34 43.70 6.52
N LYS A 646 -47.33 42.36 6.51
CA LYS A 646 -46.31 41.53 5.86
C LYS A 646 -46.64 41.23 4.40
N LYS A 647 -47.93 41.08 4.07
CA LYS A 647 -48.37 40.50 2.81
C LYS A 647 -49.41 41.37 2.10
N CYS A 648 -49.24 41.49 0.79
CA CYS A 648 -50.15 42.18 -0.12
C CYS A 648 -50.89 41.16 -0.99
N LEU A 649 -52.21 41.27 -1.05
CA LEU A 649 -53.09 40.37 -1.81
C LEU A 649 -53.74 41.11 -2.97
N GLN A 650 -54.07 40.39 -4.04
CA GLN A 650 -54.90 40.93 -5.12
C GLN A 650 -56.36 40.97 -4.66
N ALA A 651 -57.18 41.84 -5.25
CA ALA A 651 -58.62 41.94 -4.91
C ALA A 651 -59.44 40.67 -5.23
N LEU A 652 -58.84 39.67 -5.91
CA LEU A 652 -59.39 38.33 -6.14
C LEU A 652 -59.10 37.34 -4.99
N SER A 653 -58.19 37.68 -4.07
CA SER A 653 -57.81 36.89 -2.89
C SER A 653 -58.27 37.58 -1.60
N LEU A 654 -59.53 38.03 -1.64
CA LEU A 654 -60.28 38.65 -0.56
C LEU A 654 -61.63 37.94 -0.55
N CYS A 655 -62.02 37.34 0.58
CA CYS A 655 -63.24 36.54 0.67
C CYS A 655 -63.31 35.40 -0.37
N ASP A 656 -62.16 34.78 -0.69
CA ASP A 656 -62.08 33.62 -1.60
C ASP A 656 -62.32 32.28 -0.88
N GLY A 657 -62.37 32.29 0.46
CA GLY A 657 -62.55 31.13 1.32
C GLY A 657 -61.25 30.44 1.74
N THR A 658 -60.10 31.02 1.40
CA THR A 658 -58.77 30.52 1.73
C THR A 658 -58.03 31.59 2.54
N PRO A 659 -57.54 31.30 3.76
CA PRO A 659 -56.79 32.30 4.53
C PRO A 659 -55.42 32.54 3.88
N ASN A 660 -55.30 33.63 3.14
CA ASN A 660 -54.07 34.04 2.48
C ASN A 660 -53.21 34.94 3.37
N CYS A 661 -53.77 35.66 4.34
CA CYS A 661 -53.00 36.35 5.40
C CYS A 661 -52.63 35.37 6.54
N GLU A 662 -51.49 35.59 7.22
CA GLU A 662 -51.13 34.79 8.42
C GLU A 662 -52.07 35.05 9.63
N ASP A 663 -52.84 36.14 9.59
CA ASP A 663 -53.76 36.60 10.62
C ASP A 663 -55.25 36.50 10.24
N GLU A 664 -55.54 35.83 9.11
CA GLU A 664 -56.86 35.62 8.50
C GLU A 664 -57.62 36.93 8.14
N SER A 665 -56.96 38.09 8.08
CA SER A 665 -57.61 39.40 7.87
C SER A 665 -58.35 39.55 6.54
N ASP A 666 -57.99 38.76 5.54
CA ASP A 666 -58.58 38.70 4.21
C ASP A 666 -59.95 37.98 4.16
N GLU A 667 -60.24 37.14 5.16
CA GLU A 667 -61.53 36.45 5.33
C GLU A 667 -62.40 37.06 6.44
N LYS A 668 -61.79 37.90 7.31
CA LYS A 668 -62.37 38.39 8.57
C LYS A 668 -63.51 39.41 8.44
N TYR A 669 -63.62 40.09 7.31
CA TYR A 669 -64.57 41.18 7.06
C TYR A 669 -65.56 40.88 5.91
N CYS A 670 -65.72 39.61 5.58
CA CYS A 670 -66.53 39.15 4.46
C CYS A 670 -68.01 39.04 4.81
N GLU A 671 -68.78 40.12 4.58
CA GLU A 671 -70.23 40.13 4.78
C GLU A 671 -70.99 39.27 3.74
N ASN A 672 -71.00 37.96 3.96
CA ASN A 672 -71.87 36.97 3.29
C ASN A 672 -71.79 36.89 1.75
N SER A 673 -70.68 37.31 1.14
CA SER A 673 -70.41 37.12 -0.30
C SER A 673 -70.05 35.68 -0.64
N LYS A 674 -70.99 34.73 -0.45
CA LYS A 674 -70.89 33.40 -1.08
C LYS A 674 -71.01 33.55 -2.59
N PRO A 675 -70.02 33.12 -3.40
CA PRO A 675 -70.23 32.98 -4.83
C PRO A 675 -71.11 31.74 -5.07
N ASP A 676 -72.30 31.92 -5.64
CA ASP A 676 -73.08 30.79 -6.16
C ASP A 676 -72.30 30.13 -7.30
N ARG A 677 -72.15 28.81 -7.24
CA ARG A 677 -71.50 28.02 -8.31
C ARG A 677 -72.40 27.98 -9.55
N PHE A 678 -71.88 28.49 -10.65
CA PHE A 678 -72.37 28.28 -12.02
C PHE A 678 -71.29 27.58 -12.86
#